data_AF-A0A843CGW0-F1
#
_entry.id   AF-A0A843CGW0-F1
#
_cell.length_a   1.000
_cell.length_b   1.000
_cell.length_c   1.000
_cell.angle_alpha   90.00
_cell.angle_beta   90.00
_cell.angle_gamma   90.00
#
_symmetry.space_group_name_H-M   'P 1'
#
loop_
_entity.id
_entity.type
_entity.pdbx_description
1 polymer ?
#
loop_
_entity_poly.entity_id
_entity_poly.type
_entity_poly.pdbx_seq_one_letter_code
_entity_poly.pdbx_strand_id
1 'polypeptide(L)'
;MTMLITGSQRSFRIGVLAGIVSILVVFGLELALVRQLSVFNTALGLWVFVSGFLVSAALLLILIFVGSFLCSAVQKNTGSRKAWIVYYIILGLSAFGSFSSGLNGGLSLDVIYSTYTAKAGIDYLSLQYLNGAVIWTTFLLLALFMLSDPRISYMTGSDGKRRVYMHSKFLGLIRLFRNSNIARAMPRRRRYFEPSQPTEPLDWDIGETPDKSVLSKNGRLQWNDKFPVRSTSFLVWTSFKFLVGLAIAAALANGLALRLVTIQNYLNQTNSSWLAQIGDYFGILGLRLAGTYQVSPNFGVANVFTFEVFKFVLSLLGLAFTVLGIRLGLSLFANLLVGVSKKALGMSRKSLSDLFAIILLPFIYVVLGSGAWVYDVGSAFILWTLVLAMAGFAFLTAIMRAPRVFSVRMTKITAIVIIALVLIAGIAPPLFGAFLRSQSGQYIAYQWDPAYVPTIQYTRWAYGVDNISSAGLPLIQSSSNQTNVLDHIRIFTNQSAQLNMKPLVGVNWMSINNAPVDIIFIHGTEYWVSMLQLVEPNYAGDVDAWRTQHLLLTHSEKILAVNAATTQAANMSAIWNLTQTPQIYYGEGGLWQSVDEVYLNIPGFNETHLTDYVGPARYDGAPDYTYQGFWLYWKFFWQGRFDFANGNYGNVKALEYRDVNSRLSNVLLPNMRMDPDPYPVADMNGNIYLLHWIWIDWQSPSDFADYPEHTDTSILRLFAVTLTDVKTGAITGYMYNNGKTD
;
A
#
# COMPACT_ATOMS: atom_id res chain seq x y z
N MET A 1 8.27 36.60 42.11
CA MET A 1 8.61 35.67 40.99
C MET A 1 7.71 34.42 40.92
N THR A 2 7.04 34.04 42.02
CA THR A 2 6.10 32.91 42.12
C THR A 2 4.72 33.13 41.47
N MET A 3 4.26 34.39 41.30
CA MET A 3 2.98 34.71 40.64
C MET A 3 2.98 34.55 39.10
N LEU A 4 4.14 34.44 38.45
CA LEU A 4 4.25 34.29 36.99
C LEU A 4 4.23 32.83 36.51
N ILE A 5 4.38 31.86 37.43
CA ILE A 5 4.39 30.43 37.10
C ILE A 5 2.97 29.85 36.98
N THR A 6 1.98 30.45 37.67
CA THR A 6 0.58 30.00 37.66
C THR A 6 -0.20 30.46 36.43
N GLY A 7 0.14 31.61 35.83
CA GLY A 7 -0.55 32.15 34.65
C GLY A 7 -0.36 31.32 33.36
N SER A 8 0.86 30.83 33.12
CA SER A 8 1.19 30.06 31.90
C SER A 8 0.54 28.67 31.86
N GLN A 9 0.38 28.01 33.01
CA GLN A 9 -0.36 26.75 33.10
C GLN A 9 -1.86 26.93 32.87
N ARG A 10 -2.43 28.08 33.28
CA ARG A 10 -3.85 28.40 33.07
C ARG A 10 -4.15 28.65 31.58
N SER A 11 -3.33 29.44 30.88
CA SER A 11 -3.51 29.68 29.44
C SER A 11 -3.39 28.39 28.61
N PHE A 12 -2.41 27.53 28.93
CA PHE A 12 -2.27 26.23 28.26
C PHE A 12 -3.51 25.34 28.43
N ARG A 13 -4.06 25.24 29.66
CA ARG A 13 -5.26 24.45 29.93
C ARG A 13 -6.49 24.98 29.19
N ILE A 14 -6.67 26.30 29.12
CA ILE A 14 -7.77 26.93 28.40
C ILE A 14 -7.66 26.63 26.90
N GLY A 15 -6.46 26.76 26.31
CA GLY A 15 -6.21 26.45 24.90
C GLY A 15 -6.49 24.99 24.54
N VAL A 16 -6.07 24.06 25.41
CA VAL A 16 -6.35 22.62 25.25
C VAL A 16 -7.85 22.33 25.38
N LEU A 17 -8.54 22.90 26.38
CA LEU A 17 -9.97 22.70 26.58
C LEU A 17 -10.78 23.22 25.39
N ALA A 18 -10.49 24.44 24.91
CA ALA A 18 -11.13 25.03 23.75
C ALA A 18 -10.92 24.17 22.48
N GLY A 19 -9.71 23.63 22.31
CA GLY A 19 -9.40 22.69 21.24
C GLY A 19 -10.21 21.40 21.30
N ILE A 20 -10.29 20.77 22.47
CA ILE A 20 -11.07 19.53 22.65
C ILE A 20 -12.56 19.77 22.40
N VAL A 21 -13.12 20.89 22.88
CA VAL A 21 -14.52 21.25 22.61
C VAL A 21 -14.76 21.45 21.12
N SER A 22 -13.84 22.13 20.42
CA SER A 22 -13.92 22.32 18.96
C SER A 22 -13.97 20.98 18.22
N ILE A 23 -13.07 20.05 18.56
CA ILE A 23 -13.05 18.67 18.05
C ILE A 23 -14.41 17.99 18.25
N LEU A 24 -14.96 18.03 19.47
CA LEU A 24 -16.23 17.37 19.79
C LEU A 24 -17.41 17.95 19.00
N VAL A 25 -17.47 19.28 18.83
CA VAL A 25 -18.53 19.94 18.06
C VAL A 25 -18.43 19.58 16.59
N VAL A 26 -17.24 19.72 16.00
CA VAL A 26 -16.98 19.45 14.58
C VAL A 26 -17.37 18.02 14.23
N PHE A 27 -16.89 17.06 15.00
CA PHE A 27 -17.15 15.66 14.72
C PHE A 27 -18.56 15.21 15.11
N GLY A 28 -19.19 15.87 16.10
CA GLY A 28 -20.60 15.65 16.39
C GLY A 28 -21.49 16.06 15.22
N LEU A 29 -21.19 17.20 14.60
CA LEU A 29 -21.85 17.67 13.37
C LEU A 29 -21.56 16.74 12.18
N GLU A 30 -20.30 16.36 11.99
CA GLU A 30 -19.90 15.45 10.92
C GLU A 30 -20.64 14.12 11.02
N LEU A 31 -20.66 13.49 12.20
CA LEU A 31 -21.40 12.25 12.43
C LEU A 31 -22.90 12.41 12.13
N ALA A 32 -23.52 13.51 12.56
CA ALA A 32 -24.94 13.76 12.34
C ALA A 32 -25.30 13.88 10.85
N LEU A 33 -24.43 14.51 10.05
CA LEU A 33 -24.63 14.66 8.60
C LEU A 33 -24.32 13.36 7.87
N VAL A 34 -23.17 12.76 8.13
CA VAL A 34 -22.68 11.54 7.47
C VAL A 34 -23.62 10.34 7.69
N ARG A 35 -24.35 10.30 8.82
CA ARG A 35 -25.40 9.30 9.06
C ARG A 35 -26.60 9.36 8.10
N GLN A 36 -26.75 10.43 7.32
CA GLN A 36 -27.77 10.51 6.26
C GLN A 36 -27.38 9.71 5.01
N LEU A 37 -26.10 9.36 4.86
CA LEU A 37 -25.60 8.57 3.73
C LEU A 37 -25.78 7.07 4.00
N SER A 38 -26.14 6.33 2.96
CA SER A 38 -26.49 4.91 3.04
C SER A 38 -25.33 4.04 3.52
N VAL A 39 -24.11 4.36 3.07
CA VAL A 39 -22.89 3.59 3.36
C VAL A 39 -22.60 3.50 4.86
N PHE A 40 -22.92 4.56 5.63
CA PHE A 40 -22.70 4.63 7.07
C PHE A 40 -23.87 4.06 7.91
N ASN A 41 -24.90 3.53 7.26
CA ASN A 41 -25.92 2.72 7.95
C ASN A 41 -25.48 1.26 8.12
N THR A 42 -24.41 0.85 7.44
CA THR A 42 -23.78 -0.46 7.63
C THR A 42 -22.81 -0.46 8.82
N ALA A 43 -22.59 -1.63 9.43
CA ALA A 43 -21.62 -1.76 10.51
C ALA A 43 -20.18 -1.44 10.04
N LEU A 44 -19.80 -1.90 8.84
CA LEU A 44 -18.48 -1.63 8.27
C LEU A 44 -18.29 -0.14 7.96
N GLY A 45 -19.30 0.52 7.38
CA GLY A 45 -19.23 1.95 7.08
C GLY A 45 -18.98 2.77 8.33
N LEU A 46 -19.60 2.42 9.46
CA LEU A 46 -19.33 3.06 10.74
C LEU A 46 -17.90 2.84 11.23
N TRP A 47 -17.35 1.65 11.06
CA TRP A 47 -15.95 1.39 11.39
C TRP A 47 -15.00 2.21 10.52
N VAL A 48 -15.30 2.35 9.23
CA VAL A 48 -14.54 3.21 8.31
C VAL A 48 -14.60 4.66 8.79
N PHE A 49 -15.79 5.17 9.11
CA PHE A 49 -15.96 6.50 9.68
C PHE A 49 -15.14 6.69 10.96
N VAL A 50 -15.26 5.77 11.93
CA VAL A 50 -14.53 5.83 13.20
C VAL A 50 -13.02 5.83 12.95
N SER A 51 -12.53 5.04 11.99
CA SER A 51 -11.10 5.00 11.66
C SER A 51 -10.60 6.33 11.09
N GLY A 52 -11.33 6.93 10.14
CA GLY A 52 -11.02 8.25 9.59
C GLY A 52 -11.10 9.35 10.64
N PHE A 53 -12.14 9.31 11.48
CA PHE A 53 -12.31 10.19 12.63
C PHE A 53 -11.10 10.13 13.57
N LEU A 54 -10.58 8.95 13.90
CA LEU A 54 -9.43 8.81 14.80
C LEU A 54 -8.16 9.45 14.22
N VAL A 55 -7.95 9.35 12.90
CA VAL A 55 -6.83 10.00 12.21
C VAL A 55 -6.95 11.51 12.30
N SER A 56 -8.09 12.05 11.88
CA SER A 56 -8.37 13.49 11.88
C SER A 56 -8.32 14.08 13.30
N ALA A 57 -8.91 13.40 14.27
CA ALA A 57 -8.87 13.78 15.68
C ALA A 57 -7.44 13.79 16.22
N ALA A 58 -6.61 12.80 15.88
CA ALA A 58 -5.23 12.75 16.32
C ALA A 58 -4.38 13.88 15.72
N LEU A 59 -4.59 14.25 14.46
CA LEU A 59 -3.94 15.41 13.83
C LEU A 59 -4.34 16.72 14.51
N LEU A 60 -5.64 16.93 14.74
CA LEU A 60 -6.15 18.11 15.44
C LEU A 60 -5.65 18.15 16.89
N LEU A 61 -5.58 17.02 17.60
CA LEU A 61 -5.03 16.95 18.95
C LEU A 61 -3.56 17.38 18.98
N ILE A 62 -2.74 16.99 17.99
CA ILE A 62 -1.35 17.46 17.90
C ILE A 62 -1.31 18.97 17.72
N LEU A 63 -2.10 19.52 16.80
CA LEU A 63 -2.21 20.96 16.61
C LEU A 63 -2.61 21.66 17.90
N ILE A 64 -3.54 21.08 18.66
CA ILE A 64 -4.01 21.62 19.94
C ILE A 64 -2.89 21.62 20.98
N PHE A 65 -2.23 20.48 21.19
CA PHE A 65 -1.19 20.35 22.21
C PHE A 65 0.06 21.17 21.87
N VAL A 66 0.54 21.10 20.63
CA VAL A 66 1.73 21.83 20.17
C VAL A 66 1.44 23.31 20.06
N GLY A 67 0.32 23.69 19.44
CA GLY A 67 -0.09 25.08 19.30
C GLY A 67 -0.32 25.75 20.65
N SER A 68 -1.03 25.09 21.58
CA SER A 68 -1.22 25.61 22.94
C SER A 68 0.10 25.74 23.71
N PHE A 69 1.04 24.80 23.52
CA PHE A 69 2.37 24.86 24.14
C PHE A 69 3.19 26.03 23.61
N LEU A 70 3.30 26.18 22.28
CA LEU A 70 4.05 27.26 21.63
C LEU A 70 3.45 28.62 21.98
N CYS A 71 2.12 28.76 21.94
CA CYS A 71 1.46 30.02 22.28
C CYS A 71 1.62 30.40 23.75
N SER A 72 1.57 29.42 24.67
CA SER A 72 1.88 29.67 26.09
C SER A 72 3.34 30.09 26.30
N ALA A 73 4.29 29.49 25.57
CA ALA A 73 5.70 29.87 25.61
C ALA A 73 5.94 31.28 25.05
N VAL A 74 5.32 31.64 23.92
CA VAL A 74 5.39 32.99 23.33
C VAL A 74 4.75 34.02 24.25
N GLN A 75 3.59 33.72 24.83
CA GLN A 75 2.93 34.61 25.80
C GLN A 75 3.82 34.82 27.04
N LYS A 76 4.51 33.77 27.51
CA LYS A 76 5.47 33.87 28.61
C LYS A 76 6.66 34.77 28.28
N ASN A 77 7.18 34.68 27.06
CA ASN A 77 8.38 35.42 26.66
C ASN A 77 8.10 36.87 26.22
N THR A 78 6.91 37.13 25.65
CA THR A 78 6.58 38.44 25.02
C THR A 78 5.48 39.21 25.73
N GLY A 79 4.74 38.58 26.65
CA GLY A 79 3.56 39.16 27.31
C GLY A 79 2.33 39.37 26.40
N SER A 80 2.46 39.18 25.09
CA SER A 80 1.41 39.46 24.09
C SER A 80 0.41 38.32 23.94
N ARG A 81 -0.88 38.66 23.78
CA ARG A 81 -1.96 37.70 23.47
C ARG A 81 -2.18 37.48 21.97
N LYS A 82 -1.47 38.21 21.08
CA LYS A 82 -1.67 38.12 19.63
C LYS A 82 -1.45 36.71 19.08
N ALA A 83 -0.51 35.95 19.66
CA ALA A 83 -0.26 34.56 19.28
C ALA A 83 -1.48 33.64 19.47
N TRP A 84 -2.31 33.90 20.49
CA TRP A 84 -3.54 33.13 20.72
C TRP A 84 -4.62 33.40 19.68
N ILE A 85 -4.74 34.64 19.19
CA ILE A 85 -5.70 34.98 18.13
C ILE A 85 -5.35 34.22 16.85
N VAL A 86 -4.08 34.28 16.43
CA VAL A 86 -3.58 33.56 15.26
C VAL A 86 -3.79 32.05 15.42
N TYR A 87 -3.49 31.50 16.60
CA TYR A 87 -3.71 30.09 16.89
C TYR A 87 -5.18 29.68 16.77
N TYR A 88 -6.13 30.46 17.29
CA TYR A 88 -7.55 30.12 17.16
C TYR A 88 -8.05 30.20 15.72
N ILE A 89 -7.53 31.13 14.90
CA ILE A 89 -7.83 31.18 13.46
C ILE A 89 -7.32 29.91 12.77
N ILE A 90 -6.06 29.51 13.02
CA ILE A 90 -5.47 28.29 12.44
C ILE A 90 -6.25 27.05 12.89
N LEU A 91 -6.62 26.97 14.17
CA LEU A 91 -7.41 25.87 14.72
C LEU A 91 -8.79 25.80 14.06
N GLY A 92 -9.47 26.94 13.87
CA GLY A 92 -10.76 27.02 13.18
C GLY A 92 -10.68 26.58 11.72
N LEU A 93 -9.68 27.06 10.98
CA LEU A 93 -9.45 26.64 9.59
C LEU A 93 -9.10 25.15 9.48
N SER A 94 -8.29 24.63 10.42
CA SER A 94 -7.92 23.20 10.44
C SER A 94 -9.11 22.32 10.79
N ALA A 95 -9.95 22.76 11.73
CA ALA A 95 -11.19 22.08 12.10
C ALA A 95 -12.18 22.06 10.92
N PHE A 96 -12.36 23.19 10.24
CA PHE A 96 -13.21 23.27 9.04
C PHE A 96 -12.64 22.43 7.88
N GLY A 97 -11.33 22.45 7.67
CA GLY A 97 -10.67 21.61 6.68
C GLY A 97 -10.88 20.12 6.95
N SER A 98 -10.74 19.70 8.21
CA SER A 98 -11.03 18.33 8.65
C SER A 98 -12.49 17.95 8.40
N PHE A 99 -13.42 18.83 8.77
CA PHE A 99 -14.87 18.64 8.55
C PHE A 99 -15.21 18.49 7.07
N SER A 100 -14.72 19.42 6.24
CA SER A 100 -14.95 19.42 4.79
C SER A 100 -14.37 18.17 4.14
N SER A 101 -13.15 17.78 4.53
CA SER A 101 -12.53 16.53 4.08
C SER A 101 -13.34 15.31 4.49
N GLY A 102 -13.89 15.29 5.70
CA GLY A 102 -14.74 14.21 6.20
C GLY A 102 -16.05 14.08 5.42
N LEU A 103 -16.74 15.20 5.15
CA LEU A 103 -17.96 15.22 4.35
C LEU A 103 -17.71 14.82 2.89
N ASN A 104 -16.66 15.35 2.26
CA ASN A 104 -16.31 15.01 0.88
C ASN A 104 -15.93 13.53 0.74
N GLY A 105 -15.11 13.02 1.68
CA GLY A 105 -14.75 11.60 1.73
C GLY A 105 -15.96 10.72 1.97
N GLY A 106 -16.86 11.12 2.87
CA GLY A 106 -18.10 10.42 3.15
C GLY A 106 -19.03 10.35 1.94
N LEU A 107 -19.26 11.48 1.26
CA LEU A 107 -20.08 11.54 0.05
C LEU A 107 -19.48 10.71 -1.08
N SER A 108 -18.18 10.83 -1.34
CA SER A 108 -17.49 10.04 -2.36
C SER A 108 -17.61 8.54 -2.09
N LEU A 109 -17.43 8.12 -0.84
CA LEU A 109 -17.60 6.73 -0.44
C LEU A 109 -19.04 6.23 -0.61
N ASP A 110 -20.04 7.07 -0.31
CA ASP A 110 -21.46 6.73 -0.48
C ASP A 110 -21.87 6.63 -1.94
N VAL A 111 -21.33 7.50 -2.80
CA VAL A 111 -21.53 7.43 -4.26
C VAL A 111 -21.03 6.10 -4.78
N ILE A 112 -19.76 5.77 -4.48
CA ILE A 112 -19.15 4.48 -4.85
C ILE A 112 -19.99 3.30 -4.34
N TYR A 113 -20.28 3.29 -3.03
CA TYR A 113 -21.03 2.21 -2.40
C TYR A 113 -22.40 2.01 -3.04
N SER A 114 -23.16 3.09 -3.24
CA SER A 114 -24.50 3.04 -3.81
C SER A 114 -24.48 2.59 -5.27
N THR A 115 -23.53 3.10 -6.06
CA THR A 115 -23.36 2.72 -7.47
C THR A 115 -23.14 1.22 -7.61
N TYR A 116 -22.17 0.64 -6.91
CA TYR A 116 -21.86 -0.78 -7.05
C TYR A 116 -22.91 -1.69 -6.39
N THR A 117 -23.54 -1.25 -5.30
CA THR A 117 -24.64 -1.99 -4.69
C THR A 117 -25.84 -2.05 -5.65
N ALA A 118 -26.18 -0.95 -6.32
CA ALA A 118 -27.33 -0.89 -7.23
C ALA A 118 -27.07 -1.56 -8.59
N LYS A 119 -25.87 -1.37 -9.17
CA LYS A 119 -25.55 -1.79 -10.54
C LYS A 119 -24.90 -3.15 -10.65
N ALA A 120 -24.19 -3.59 -9.62
CA ALA A 120 -23.49 -4.88 -9.62
C ALA A 120 -23.97 -5.82 -8.51
N GLY A 121 -24.82 -5.36 -7.58
CA GLY A 121 -25.21 -6.15 -6.40
C GLY A 121 -24.04 -6.45 -5.47
N ILE A 122 -22.96 -5.68 -5.56
CA ILE A 122 -21.72 -5.90 -4.81
C ILE A 122 -21.70 -5.00 -3.58
N ASP A 123 -21.49 -5.60 -2.40
CA ASP A 123 -21.15 -4.83 -1.21
C ASP A 123 -19.69 -4.36 -1.28
N TYR A 124 -19.53 -3.13 -1.79
CA TYR A 124 -18.24 -2.49 -1.97
C TYR A 124 -17.40 -2.44 -0.67
N LEU A 125 -18.03 -2.18 0.48
CA LEU A 125 -17.30 -2.10 1.76
C LEU A 125 -16.76 -3.46 2.18
N SER A 126 -17.59 -4.49 2.05
CA SER A 126 -17.18 -5.86 2.35
C SER A 126 -16.03 -6.32 1.45
N LEU A 127 -16.05 -5.91 0.18
CA LEU A 127 -14.97 -6.19 -0.77
C LEU A 127 -13.67 -5.45 -0.41
N GLN A 128 -13.72 -4.13 -0.28
CA GLN A 128 -12.54 -3.29 -0.03
C GLN A 128 -11.87 -3.55 1.32
N TYR A 129 -12.66 -3.81 2.35
CA TYR A 129 -12.14 -4.05 3.69
C TYR A 129 -12.02 -5.54 4.04
N LEU A 130 -12.24 -6.44 3.08
CA LEU A 130 -12.20 -7.90 3.26
C LEU A 130 -13.05 -8.34 4.47
N ASN A 131 -14.32 -7.94 4.47
CA ASN A 131 -15.27 -8.13 5.58
C ASN A 131 -14.76 -7.56 6.93
N GLY A 132 -14.00 -6.46 6.88
CA GLY A 132 -13.44 -5.78 8.04
C GLY A 132 -12.06 -6.28 8.48
N ALA A 133 -11.51 -7.33 7.85
CA ALA A 133 -10.18 -7.85 8.20
C ALA A 133 -9.07 -6.79 8.07
N VAL A 134 -9.17 -5.89 7.09
CA VAL A 134 -8.21 -4.79 6.91
C VAL A 134 -8.24 -3.83 8.12
N ILE A 135 -9.42 -3.50 8.61
CA ILE A 135 -9.62 -2.59 9.75
C ILE A 135 -9.05 -3.23 11.02
N TRP A 136 -9.40 -4.49 11.30
CA TRP A 136 -8.88 -5.22 12.45
C TRP A 136 -7.37 -5.37 12.42
N THR A 137 -6.81 -5.70 11.26
CA THR A 137 -5.35 -5.83 11.08
C THR A 137 -4.65 -4.50 11.32
N THR A 138 -5.23 -3.38 10.86
CA THR A 138 -4.71 -2.03 11.14
C THR A 138 -4.61 -1.76 12.64
N PHE A 139 -5.69 -2.01 13.39
CA PHE A 139 -5.69 -1.79 14.83
C PHE A 139 -4.78 -2.76 15.59
N LEU A 140 -4.69 -4.01 15.16
CA LEU A 140 -3.79 -4.99 15.75
C LEU A 140 -2.31 -4.59 15.56
N LEU A 141 -1.93 -4.21 14.34
CA LEU A 141 -0.58 -3.74 14.03
C LEU A 141 -0.25 -2.46 14.80
N LEU A 142 -1.19 -1.53 14.89
CA LEU A 142 -1.04 -0.32 15.70
C LEU A 142 -0.84 -0.65 17.17
N ALA A 143 -1.64 -1.58 17.72
CA ALA A 143 -1.53 -2.03 19.10
C ALA A 143 -0.16 -2.67 19.33
N LEU A 144 0.30 -3.57 18.46
CA LEU A 144 1.64 -4.18 18.52
C LEU A 144 2.75 -3.11 18.45
N PHE A 145 2.62 -2.13 17.56
CA PHE A 145 3.57 -1.02 17.44
C PHE A 145 3.59 -0.15 18.70
N MET A 146 2.44 0.13 19.30
CA MET A 146 2.36 0.91 20.54
C MET A 146 2.91 0.13 21.74
N LEU A 147 2.53 -1.14 21.87
CA LEU A 147 2.96 -2.08 22.91
C LEU A 147 4.38 -2.59 22.74
N SER A 148 5.06 -2.24 21.65
CA SER A 148 6.41 -2.74 21.44
C SER A 148 7.40 -2.33 22.57
N ASP A 149 7.17 -1.26 23.36
CA ASP A 149 7.97 -0.92 24.57
C ASP A 149 7.08 -0.57 25.80
N PRO A 150 6.42 -1.53 26.46
CA PRO A 150 5.48 -1.26 27.53
C PRO A 150 6.16 -1.18 28.91
N ARG A 151 7.46 -0.86 28.96
CA ARG A 151 8.21 -0.86 30.22
C ARG A 151 7.77 0.31 31.10
N ILE A 152 7.11 -0.03 32.21
CA ILE A 152 6.65 0.91 33.24
C ILE A 152 7.55 0.75 34.46
N SER A 153 7.97 1.87 35.05
CA SER A 153 8.71 1.89 36.31
C SER A 153 8.15 2.93 37.27
N TYR A 154 8.14 2.62 38.56
CA TYR A 154 7.76 3.54 39.63
C TYR A 154 9.02 4.09 40.27
N MET A 155 9.24 5.41 40.19
CA MET A 155 10.43 6.07 40.73
C MET A 155 10.08 7.40 41.40
N THR A 156 10.92 7.82 42.34
CA THR A 156 10.83 9.13 43.00
C THR A 156 11.58 10.17 42.19
N GLY A 157 10.90 11.24 41.80
CA GLY A 157 11.51 12.37 41.07
C GLY A 157 12.45 13.20 41.96
N SER A 158 13.14 14.16 41.35
CA SER A 158 13.98 15.14 42.06
C SER A 158 13.20 16.00 43.07
N ASP A 159 11.88 16.05 42.94
CA ASP A 159 10.94 16.74 43.83
C ASP A 159 10.44 15.86 45.00
N GLY A 160 10.98 14.66 45.17
CA GLY A 160 10.59 13.73 46.23
C GLY A 160 9.24 13.02 46.00
N LYS A 161 8.55 13.27 44.87
CA LYS A 161 7.25 12.67 44.57
C LYS A 161 7.38 11.39 43.77
N ARG A 162 6.61 10.35 44.13
CA ARG A 162 6.51 9.12 43.34
C ARG A 162 5.67 9.37 42.09
N ARG A 163 6.20 8.96 40.92
CA ARG A 163 5.52 9.09 39.63
C ARG A 163 5.70 7.81 38.82
N VAL A 164 4.78 7.59 37.88
CA VAL A 164 4.87 6.54 36.87
C VAL A 164 5.77 7.04 35.74
N TYR A 165 6.84 6.30 35.44
CA TYR A 165 7.75 6.56 34.34
C TYR A 165 7.62 5.46 33.28
N MET A 166 7.54 5.88 32.02
CA MET A 166 7.62 5.00 30.85
C MET A 166 8.93 5.22 30.10
N HIS A 167 9.43 4.17 29.47
CA HIS A 167 10.64 4.23 28.68
C HIS A 167 10.36 4.80 27.27
N SER A 168 11.17 5.75 26.84
CA SER A 168 11.22 6.22 25.45
C SER A 168 12.65 6.54 25.08
N LYS A 169 13.24 5.63 24.27
CA LYS A 169 14.60 5.79 23.75
C LYS A 169 14.77 7.04 22.90
N PHE A 170 13.76 7.40 22.11
CA PHE A 170 13.82 8.61 21.29
C PHE A 170 13.82 9.88 22.15
N LEU A 171 12.89 9.99 23.11
CA LEU A 171 12.86 11.14 24.02
C LEU A 171 14.11 11.20 24.90
N GLY A 172 14.64 10.05 25.34
CA GLY A 172 15.88 9.97 26.11
C GLY A 172 17.06 10.54 25.34
N LEU A 173 17.11 10.31 24.03
CA LEU A 173 18.14 10.85 23.16
C LEU A 173 17.97 12.37 22.98
N ILE A 174 16.74 12.85 22.77
CA ILE A 174 16.46 14.29 22.71
C ILE A 174 16.84 14.98 24.02
N ARG A 175 16.50 14.40 25.18
CA ARG A 175 16.87 14.95 26.50
C ARG A 175 18.40 15.02 26.64
N LEU A 176 19.10 13.98 26.20
CA LEU A 176 20.56 13.95 26.19
C LEU A 176 21.14 15.12 25.37
N PHE A 177 20.65 15.35 24.14
CA PHE A 177 21.10 16.47 23.32
C PHE A 177 20.74 17.82 23.91
N ARG A 178 19.50 17.99 24.37
CA ARG A 178 19.00 19.27 24.90
C ARG A 178 19.74 19.74 26.14
N ASN A 179 20.10 18.79 27.03
CA ASN A 179 20.76 19.12 28.29
C ASN A 179 22.29 19.08 28.21
N SER A 180 22.86 18.85 27.02
CA SER A 180 24.30 18.83 26.78
C SER A 180 24.83 20.17 26.27
N ASN A 181 26.11 20.45 26.50
CA ASN A 181 26.80 21.62 25.94
C ASN A 181 27.32 21.41 24.50
N ILE A 182 26.81 20.40 23.76
CA ILE A 182 27.29 20.03 22.41
C ILE A 182 27.34 21.23 21.46
N ALA A 183 26.34 22.13 21.51
CA ALA A 183 26.29 23.32 20.66
C ALA A 183 27.42 24.32 20.91
N ARG A 184 28.03 24.32 22.11
CA ARG A 184 29.20 25.14 22.45
C ARG A 184 30.52 24.41 22.17
N ALA A 185 30.50 23.08 22.21
CA ALA A 185 31.66 22.23 21.94
C ALA A 185 31.93 21.99 20.44
N MET A 186 30.95 22.21 19.54
CA MET A 186 31.18 22.14 18.09
C MET A 186 31.84 23.42 17.56
N PRO A 187 32.91 23.33 16.75
CA PRO A 187 33.56 24.50 16.18
C PRO A 187 32.62 25.19 15.17
N ARG A 188 32.13 26.40 15.50
CA ARG A 188 31.57 27.29 14.47
C ARG A 188 32.66 27.59 13.44
N ARG A 189 32.34 27.50 12.14
CA ARG A 189 33.21 27.98 11.04
C ARG A 189 33.79 29.35 11.45
N ARG A 190 35.07 29.40 11.80
CA ARG A 190 35.75 30.62 12.25
C ARG A 190 35.95 31.55 11.07
N ARG A 191 35.61 32.84 11.26
CA ARG A 191 36.26 33.94 10.51
C ARG A 191 37.72 33.98 10.96
N TYR A 192 38.62 34.23 10.01
CA TYR A 192 40.07 34.03 10.09
C TYR A 192 40.86 34.88 11.11
N PHE A 193 40.22 35.59 12.03
CA PHE A 193 40.91 36.49 12.97
C PHE A 193 40.27 36.44 14.36
N GLU A 194 40.62 35.44 15.16
CA GLU A 194 40.46 35.53 16.63
C GLU A 194 41.39 34.51 17.33
N PRO A 195 42.02 34.85 18.47
CA PRO A 195 42.93 33.95 19.19
C PRO A 195 42.20 32.71 19.71
N SER A 196 42.86 31.56 19.69
CA SER A 196 42.30 30.26 20.09
C SER A 196 41.91 30.23 21.57
N GLN A 197 40.62 30.41 21.89
CA GLN A 197 40.07 30.00 23.18
C GLN A 197 40.10 28.46 23.28
N PRO A 198 40.42 27.89 24.45
CA PRO A 198 40.42 26.44 24.67
C PRO A 198 39.00 25.87 24.51
N THR A 199 38.89 24.74 23.79
CA THR A 199 37.63 24.04 23.58
C THR A 199 37.06 23.59 24.94
N GLU A 200 35.88 24.07 25.32
CA GLU A 200 35.22 23.61 26.54
C GLU A 200 34.99 22.09 26.47
N PRO A 201 35.31 21.33 27.53
CA PRO A 201 35.07 19.89 27.55
C PRO A 201 33.58 19.60 27.47
N LEU A 202 33.24 18.54 26.73
CA LEU A 202 31.85 18.07 26.60
C LEU A 202 31.32 17.62 27.97
N ASP A 203 30.26 18.29 28.43
CA ASP A 203 29.61 18.01 29.70
C ASP A 203 28.19 17.47 29.50
N TRP A 204 27.90 16.42 30.27
CA TRP A 204 26.63 15.70 30.20
C TRP A 204 25.87 15.91 31.51
N ASP A 205 24.55 16.03 31.42
CA ASP A 205 23.68 16.17 32.58
C ASP A 205 23.57 14.83 33.34
N ILE A 206 24.55 14.58 34.21
CA ILE A 206 24.72 13.38 35.05
C ILE A 206 24.13 13.61 36.45
N GLY A 207 23.44 12.61 37.00
CA GLY A 207 23.07 12.60 38.43
C GLY A 207 22.33 11.32 38.83
N GLU A 208 21.82 11.26 40.06
CA GLU A 208 21.22 10.01 40.60
C GLU A 208 19.69 9.93 40.39
N THR A 209 19.05 11.04 40.03
CA THR A 209 17.60 11.16 39.90
C THR A 209 17.12 10.88 38.46
N PRO A 210 15.90 10.35 38.27
CA PRO A 210 15.35 9.99 36.95
C PRO A 210 15.05 11.20 36.03
N ASP A 211 15.28 12.42 36.51
CA ASP A 211 15.10 13.64 35.73
C ASP A 211 16.37 14.03 34.95
N LYS A 212 17.52 13.43 35.29
CA LYS A 212 18.82 13.63 34.61
C LYS A 212 18.91 12.85 33.30
N SER A 213 19.77 13.28 32.38
CA SER A 213 19.96 12.60 31.09
C SER A 213 20.84 11.34 31.17
N VAL A 214 21.76 11.31 32.14
CA VAL A 214 22.61 10.17 32.46
C VAL A 214 22.49 9.88 33.96
N LEU A 215 22.17 8.64 34.30
CA LEU A 215 22.12 8.17 35.68
C LEU A 215 23.50 7.72 36.13
N SER A 216 23.97 8.22 37.28
CA SER A 216 25.11 7.67 38.01
C SER A 216 24.58 6.85 39.18
N LYS A 217 24.83 5.54 39.21
CA LYS A 217 24.47 4.68 40.35
C LYS A 217 25.65 3.79 40.70
N ASN A 218 26.12 3.87 41.94
CA ASN A 218 27.26 3.10 42.45
C ASN A 218 28.52 3.24 41.55
N GLY A 219 28.81 4.47 41.09
CA GLY A 219 29.94 4.75 40.19
C GLY A 219 29.78 4.25 38.75
N ARG A 220 28.60 3.72 38.36
CA ARG A 220 28.30 3.31 36.99
C ARG A 220 27.38 4.31 36.31
N LEU A 221 27.78 4.76 35.12
CA LEU A 221 26.97 5.61 34.25
C LEU A 221 26.02 4.78 33.39
N GLN A 222 24.77 5.23 33.27
CA GLN A 222 23.76 4.63 32.40
C GLN A 222 22.93 5.72 31.75
N TRP A 223 22.67 5.59 30.45
CA TRP A 223 21.76 6.49 29.75
C TRP A 223 20.33 6.36 30.29
N ASN A 224 19.67 7.50 30.50
CA ASN A 224 18.31 7.55 31.03
C ASN A 224 17.28 7.81 29.94
N ASP A 225 16.45 6.81 29.68
CA ASP A 225 15.34 6.85 28.73
C ASP A 225 13.96 6.97 29.42
N LYS A 226 13.92 7.27 30.73
CA LYS A 226 12.68 7.30 31.52
C LYS A 226 12.01 8.66 31.52
N PHE A 227 10.72 8.71 31.17
CA PHE A 227 9.92 9.93 31.17
C PHE A 227 8.65 9.75 32.01
N PRO A 228 8.26 10.75 32.83
CA PRO A 228 7.01 10.67 33.56
C PRO A 228 5.84 10.72 32.57
N VAL A 229 4.86 9.83 32.74
CA VAL A 229 3.72 9.68 31.81
C VAL A 229 2.93 10.99 31.66
N ARG A 230 2.85 11.79 32.73
CA ARG A 230 2.16 13.10 32.74
C ARG A 230 2.98 14.24 32.11
N SER A 231 4.20 13.99 31.63
CA SER A 231 5.00 15.05 31.00
C SER A 231 4.48 15.40 29.61
N THR A 232 4.43 16.70 29.29
CA THR A 232 3.97 17.19 27.98
C THR A 232 4.76 16.57 26.83
N SER A 233 6.08 16.43 26.98
CA SER A 233 6.96 15.79 25.99
C SER A 233 6.62 14.32 25.75
N PHE A 234 6.20 13.59 26.79
CA PHE A 234 5.80 12.20 26.66
C PHE A 234 4.46 12.07 25.95
N LEU A 235 3.48 12.91 26.31
CA LEU A 235 2.18 12.94 25.65
C LEU A 235 2.32 13.31 24.16
N VAL A 236 3.05 14.38 23.83
CA VAL A 236 3.29 14.80 22.44
C VAL A 236 3.97 13.69 21.63
N TRP A 237 5.01 13.05 22.18
CA TRP A 237 5.67 11.93 21.51
C TRP A 237 4.76 10.72 21.34
N THR A 238 3.92 10.41 22.33
CA THR A 238 3.01 9.26 22.24
C THR A 238 1.94 9.51 21.18
N SER A 239 1.39 10.73 21.07
CA SER A 239 0.48 11.12 19.98
C SER A 239 1.15 11.04 18.61
N PHE A 240 2.38 11.53 18.50
CA PHE A 240 3.16 11.41 17.26
C PHE A 240 3.44 9.95 16.89
N LYS A 241 3.88 9.15 17.85
CA LYS A 241 4.13 7.71 17.68
C LYS A 241 2.83 6.98 17.26
N PHE A 242 1.69 7.33 17.83
CA PHE A 242 0.39 6.78 17.45
C PHE A 242 0.06 7.08 15.99
N LEU A 243 0.22 8.33 15.54
CA LEU A 243 -0.04 8.70 14.15
C LEU A 243 0.89 7.99 13.16
N VAL A 244 2.19 7.98 13.45
CA VAL A 244 3.17 7.27 12.61
C VAL A 244 2.88 5.78 12.58
N GLY A 245 2.56 5.19 13.73
CA GLY A 245 2.16 3.79 13.85
C GLY A 245 0.89 3.48 13.05
N LEU A 246 -0.10 4.36 13.09
CA LEU A 246 -1.37 4.19 12.38
C LEU A 246 -1.17 4.31 10.86
N ALA A 247 -0.36 5.27 10.41
CA ALA A 247 -0.01 5.41 9.00
C ALA A 247 0.72 4.18 8.47
N ILE A 248 1.72 3.67 9.21
CA ILE A 248 2.45 2.45 8.84
C ILE A 248 1.51 1.24 8.87
N ALA A 249 0.67 1.11 9.90
CA ALA A 249 -0.27 0.01 10.02
C ALA A 249 -1.29 0.00 8.87
N ALA A 250 -1.87 1.15 8.53
CA ALA A 250 -2.82 1.28 7.44
C ALA A 250 -2.19 0.92 6.08
N ALA A 251 -0.94 1.33 5.84
CA ALA A 251 -0.21 1.00 4.62
C ALA A 251 0.08 -0.51 4.47
N LEU A 252 0.27 -1.21 5.59
CA LEU A 252 0.61 -2.65 5.60
C LEU A 252 -0.60 -3.56 5.76
N ALA A 253 -1.72 -3.04 6.29
CA ALA A 253 -2.85 -3.84 6.69
C ALA A 253 -3.54 -4.57 5.53
N ASN A 254 -3.65 -3.94 4.36
CA ASN A 254 -4.32 -4.56 3.22
C ASN A 254 -3.63 -5.88 2.80
N GLY A 255 -2.33 -5.82 2.51
CA GLY A 255 -1.55 -7.01 2.11
C GLY A 255 -1.49 -8.09 3.19
N LEU A 256 -1.37 -7.71 4.47
CA LEU A 256 -1.35 -8.67 5.59
C LEU A 256 -2.73 -9.28 5.85
N ALA A 257 -3.80 -8.50 5.78
CA ALA A 257 -5.17 -8.98 5.95
C ALA A 257 -5.55 -9.93 4.82
N LEU A 258 -5.24 -9.58 3.57
CA LEU A 258 -5.48 -10.44 2.42
C LEU A 258 -4.76 -11.78 2.57
N ARG A 259 -3.47 -11.76 2.92
CA ARG A 259 -2.68 -12.97 3.17
C ARG A 259 -3.29 -13.82 4.30
N LEU A 260 -3.68 -13.19 5.40
CA LEU A 260 -4.33 -13.87 6.52
C LEU A 260 -5.64 -14.55 6.11
N VAL A 261 -6.50 -13.85 5.37
CA VAL A 261 -7.80 -14.36 4.91
C VAL A 261 -7.59 -15.50 3.91
N THR A 262 -6.66 -15.37 2.95
CA THR A 262 -6.31 -16.42 2.00
C THR A 262 -5.83 -17.68 2.72
N ILE A 263 -4.91 -17.54 3.68
CA ILE A 263 -4.43 -18.67 4.48
C ILE A 263 -5.58 -19.29 5.27
N GLN A 264 -6.41 -18.49 5.94
CA GLN A 264 -7.51 -19.03 6.75
C GLN A 264 -8.52 -19.79 5.88
N ASN A 265 -8.84 -19.30 4.70
CA ASN A 265 -9.72 -19.98 3.75
C ASN A 265 -9.11 -21.28 3.26
N TYR A 266 -7.81 -21.29 2.93
CA TYR A 266 -7.11 -22.51 2.52
C TYR A 266 -7.09 -23.57 3.64
N LEU A 267 -6.79 -23.17 4.87
CA LEU A 267 -6.80 -24.07 6.03
C LEU A 267 -8.18 -24.68 6.27
N ASN A 268 -9.24 -23.86 6.13
CA ASN A 268 -10.62 -24.33 6.26
C ASN A 268 -10.98 -25.33 5.15
N GLN A 269 -10.58 -25.07 3.90
CA GLN A 269 -10.86 -25.95 2.75
C GLN A 269 -10.10 -27.28 2.85
N THR A 270 -8.87 -27.26 3.33
CA THR A 270 -8.00 -28.44 3.42
C THR A 270 -8.09 -29.19 4.75
N ASN A 271 -8.91 -28.70 5.70
CA ASN A 271 -8.95 -29.19 7.08
C ASN A 271 -7.56 -29.23 7.76
N SER A 272 -6.67 -28.31 7.39
CA SER A 272 -5.33 -28.17 7.96
C SER A 272 -5.33 -27.15 9.12
N SER A 273 -4.19 -27.01 9.80
CA SER A 273 -4.03 -26.04 10.89
C SER A 273 -2.77 -25.20 10.72
N TRP A 274 -2.76 -24.00 11.31
CA TRP A 274 -1.58 -23.13 11.36
C TRP A 274 -0.35 -23.85 11.93
N LEU A 275 -0.52 -24.64 12.99
CA LEU A 275 0.56 -25.38 13.64
C LEU A 275 1.13 -26.47 12.73
N ALA A 276 0.28 -27.16 11.97
CA ALA A 276 0.73 -28.16 11.00
C ALA A 276 1.61 -27.51 9.93
N GLN A 277 1.12 -26.44 9.29
CA GLN A 277 1.87 -25.74 8.23
C GLN A 277 3.18 -25.12 8.74
N ILE A 278 3.19 -24.56 9.95
CA ILE A 278 4.45 -24.07 10.56
C ILE A 278 5.40 -25.24 10.84
N GLY A 279 4.89 -26.37 11.34
CA GLY A 279 5.67 -27.58 11.58
C GLY A 279 6.29 -28.12 10.29
N ASP A 280 5.51 -28.20 9.21
CA ASP A 280 5.95 -28.63 7.89
C ASP A 280 7.07 -27.71 7.37
N TYR A 281 6.94 -26.40 7.53
CA TYR A 281 7.98 -25.45 7.16
C TYR A 281 9.28 -25.69 7.94
N PHE A 282 9.22 -25.91 9.25
CA PHE A 282 10.42 -26.21 10.03
C PHE A 282 11.02 -27.58 9.67
N GLY A 283 10.21 -28.54 9.23
CA GLY A 283 10.68 -29.78 8.62
C GLY A 283 11.49 -29.52 7.36
N ILE A 284 10.98 -28.67 6.46
CA ILE A 284 11.69 -28.23 5.26
C ILE A 284 12.99 -27.51 5.61
N LEU A 285 12.95 -26.55 6.54
CA LEU A 285 14.14 -25.83 6.98
C LEU A 285 15.19 -26.79 7.57
N GLY A 286 14.77 -27.79 8.35
CA GLY A 286 15.63 -28.84 8.87
C GLY A 286 16.31 -29.67 7.77
N LEU A 287 15.54 -30.08 6.75
CA LEU A 287 16.08 -30.78 5.57
C LEU A 287 17.13 -29.93 4.84
N ARG A 288 16.88 -28.63 4.69
CA ARG A 288 17.82 -27.69 4.05
C ARG A 288 19.09 -27.49 4.89
N LEU A 289 18.95 -27.33 6.20
CA LEU A 289 20.09 -27.23 7.13
C LEU A 289 20.94 -28.50 7.15
N ALA A 290 20.33 -29.68 6.94
CA ALA A 290 21.05 -30.94 6.79
C ALA A 290 21.90 -31.02 5.50
N GLY A 291 21.80 -30.03 4.61
CA GLY A 291 22.54 -29.96 3.35
C GLY A 291 21.81 -30.56 2.16
N THR A 292 20.51 -30.85 2.29
CA THR A 292 19.70 -31.41 1.20
C THR A 292 19.41 -30.35 0.13
N TYR A 293 20.07 -30.45 -1.02
CA TYR A 293 19.85 -29.56 -2.16
C TYR A 293 18.95 -30.18 -3.24
N GLN A 294 18.99 -31.50 -3.44
CA GLN A 294 18.10 -32.19 -4.38
C GLN A 294 16.70 -32.36 -3.81
N VAL A 295 15.68 -31.99 -4.59
CA VAL A 295 14.26 -32.13 -4.25
C VAL A 295 13.48 -32.61 -5.46
N SER A 296 12.24 -33.06 -5.22
CA SER A 296 11.32 -33.42 -6.31
C SER A 296 11.05 -32.22 -7.23
N PRO A 297 10.84 -32.44 -8.54
CA PRO A 297 10.37 -31.40 -9.47
C PRO A 297 9.14 -30.64 -8.98
N ASN A 298 8.24 -31.30 -8.25
CA ASN A 298 7.00 -30.66 -7.76
C ASN A 298 7.16 -30.00 -6.38
N PHE A 299 8.38 -29.92 -5.83
CA PHE A 299 8.63 -29.45 -4.47
C PHE A 299 8.08 -28.04 -4.21
N GLY A 300 8.33 -27.09 -5.12
CA GLY A 300 7.84 -25.72 -4.98
C GLY A 300 6.31 -25.65 -4.98
N VAL A 301 5.68 -26.40 -5.89
CA VAL A 301 4.21 -26.46 -6.04
C VAL A 301 3.55 -27.10 -4.82
N ALA A 302 4.07 -28.24 -4.36
CA ALA A 302 3.52 -28.98 -3.24
C ALA A 302 3.58 -28.21 -1.91
N ASN A 303 4.55 -27.31 -1.75
CA ASN A 303 4.78 -26.56 -0.51
C ASN A 303 4.42 -25.08 -0.62
N VAL A 304 3.75 -24.64 -1.69
CA VAL A 304 3.47 -23.22 -1.92
C VAL A 304 2.68 -22.58 -0.77
N PHE A 305 1.67 -23.27 -0.24
CA PHE A 305 0.88 -22.78 0.89
C PHE A 305 1.65 -22.83 2.21
N THR A 306 2.50 -23.84 2.42
CA THR A 306 3.43 -23.90 3.55
C THR A 306 4.37 -22.68 3.54
N PHE A 307 4.88 -22.31 2.36
CA PHE A 307 5.69 -21.11 2.18
C PHE A 307 4.88 -19.85 2.41
N GLU A 308 3.62 -19.79 1.97
CA GLU A 308 2.72 -18.65 2.16
C GLU A 308 2.45 -18.37 3.65
N VAL A 309 2.12 -19.42 4.41
CA VAL A 309 1.95 -19.37 5.87
C VAL A 309 3.20 -18.84 6.56
N PHE A 310 4.37 -19.39 6.22
CA PHE A 310 5.60 -18.95 6.85
C PHE A 310 6.03 -17.56 6.40
N LYS A 311 5.75 -17.16 5.15
CA LYS A 311 6.00 -15.81 4.67
C LYS A 311 5.19 -14.78 5.44
N PHE A 312 3.94 -15.08 5.81
CA PHE A 312 3.15 -14.24 6.72
C PHE A 312 3.83 -14.07 8.09
N VAL A 313 4.27 -15.16 8.71
CA VAL A 313 5.02 -15.13 9.98
C VAL A 313 6.31 -14.32 9.83
N LEU A 314 7.05 -14.54 8.75
CA LEU A 314 8.30 -13.87 8.45
C LEU A 314 8.09 -12.36 8.25
N SER A 315 7.01 -11.93 7.61
CA SER A 315 6.64 -10.50 7.49
C SER A 315 6.42 -9.85 8.86
N LEU A 316 5.71 -10.51 9.78
CA LEU A 316 5.52 -10.01 11.15
C LEU A 316 6.84 -9.95 11.94
N LEU A 317 7.69 -10.96 11.79
CA LEU A 317 9.03 -10.98 12.37
C LEU A 317 9.91 -9.86 11.81
N GLY A 318 9.85 -9.60 10.50
CA GLY A 318 10.57 -8.51 9.84
C GLY A 318 10.18 -7.13 10.39
N LEU A 319 8.88 -6.90 10.61
CA LEU A 319 8.38 -5.68 11.26
C LEU A 319 8.88 -5.57 12.71
N ALA A 320 8.81 -6.65 13.48
CA ALA A 320 9.31 -6.69 14.85
C ALA A 320 10.83 -6.41 14.89
N PHE A 321 11.60 -7.02 14.00
CA PHE A 321 13.05 -6.83 13.89
C PHE A 321 13.41 -5.41 13.48
N THR A 322 12.64 -4.78 12.58
CA THR A 322 12.83 -3.38 12.20
C THR A 322 12.63 -2.46 13.40
N VAL A 323 11.54 -2.65 14.17
CA VAL A 323 11.28 -1.87 15.38
C VAL A 323 12.38 -2.08 16.42
N LEU A 324 12.82 -3.32 16.64
CA LEU A 324 13.92 -3.64 17.54
C LEU A 324 15.24 -3.01 17.07
N GLY A 325 15.55 -3.09 15.78
CA GLY A 325 16.76 -2.53 15.16
C GLY A 325 16.85 -1.02 15.35
N ILE A 326 15.76 -0.27 15.05
CA ILE A 326 15.70 1.19 15.29
C ILE A 326 15.99 1.52 16.75
N ARG A 327 15.43 0.75 17.68
CA ARG A 327 15.63 0.97 19.12
C ARG A 327 17.03 0.64 19.60
N LEU A 328 17.62 -0.41 19.06
CA LEU A 328 19.01 -0.74 19.33
C LEU A 328 19.91 0.36 18.75
N GLY A 329 19.59 0.91 17.57
CA GLY A 329 20.29 2.04 16.96
C GLY A 329 20.26 3.31 17.81
N LEU A 330 19.09 3.69 18.34
CA LEU A 330 18.98 4.83 19.27
C LEU A 330 19.80 4.63 20.55
N SER A 331 19.81 3.40 21.08
CA SER A 331 20.58 3.03 22.29
C SER A 331 22.08 2.99 22.02
N LEU A 332 22.49 2.41 20.90
CA LEU A 332 23.86 2.39 20.39
C LEU A 332 24.41 3.81 20.36
N PHE A 333 23.69 4.73 19.72
CA PHE A 333 24.14 6.11 19.54
C PHE A 333 24.27 6.84 20.88
N ALA A 334 23.25 6.76 21.74
CA ALA A 334 23.29 7.37 23.07
C ALA A 334 24.44 6.82 23.94
N ASN A 335 24.61 5.49 23.97
CA ASN A 335 25.64 4.84 24.77
C ASN A 335 27.06 5.10 24.25
N LEU A 336 27.24 5.18 22.92
CA LEU A 336 28.53 5.45 22.29
C LEU A 336 29.00 6.89 22.58
N LEU A 337 28.12 7.87 22.41
CA LEU A 337 28.43 9.30 22.64
C LEU A 337 28.89 9.56 24.08
N VAL A 338 28.14 9.06 25.07
CA VAL A 338 28.48 9.23 26.50
C VAL A 338 29.66 8.33 26.90
N GLY A 339 29.72 7.12 26.37
CA GLY A 339 30.77 6.14 26.67
C GLY A 339 32.17 6.60 26.26
N VAL A 340 32.31 7.10 25.03
CA VAL A 340 33.60 7.60 24.51
C VAL A 340 34.04 8.87 25.23
N SER A 341 33.13 9.82 25.41
CA SER A 341 33.45 11.15 25.98
C SER A 341 33.84 11.10 27.47
N LYS A 342 33.17 10.28 28.29
CA LYS A 342 33.49 10.14 29.73
C LYS A 342 34.33 8.89 30.04
N LYS A 343 34.90 8.23 29.03
CA LYS A 343 35.68 6.97 29.15
C LYS A 343 34.93 5.88 29.95
N ALA A 344 33.60 5.83 29.84
CA ALA A 344 32.75 4.91 30.59
C ALA A 344 32.67 3.55 29.88
N LEU A 345 33.65 2.68 30.15
CA LEU A 345 33.80 1.35 29.51
C LEU A 345 32.51 0.51 29.51
N GLY A 346 31.68 0.60 30.55
CA GLY A 346 30.41 -0.13 30.62
C GLY A 346 29.39 0.30 29.56
N MET A 347 29.32 1.60 29.24
CA MET A 347 28.41 2.11 28.20
C MET A 347 28.96 1.80 26.79
N SER A 348 30.27 1.90 26.58
CA SER A 348 30.90 1.54 25.30
C SER A 348 30.77 0.04 24.97
N ARG A 349 30.82 -0.84 25.98
CA ARG A 349 30.53 -2.28 25.80
C ARG A 349 29.06 -2.52 25.42
N LYS A 350 28.14 -1.79 26.08
CA LYS A 350 26.71 -1.89 25.76
C LYS A 350 26.41 -1.40 24.33
N SER A 351 27.07 -0.34 23.84
CA SER A 351 26.92 0.07 22.44
C SER A 351 27.43 -1.00 21.48
N LEU A 352 28.58 -1.62 21.74
CA LEU A 352 29.06 -2.72 20.90
C LEU A 352 28.12 -3.93 20.89
N SER A 353 27.52 -4.28 22.04
CA SER A 353 26.48 -5.32 22.13
C SER A 353 25.25 -4.96 21.27
N ASP A 354 24.78 -3.72 21.34
CA ASP A 354 23.66 -3.23 20.55
C ASP A 354 23.99 -3.27 19.03
N LEU A 355 25.24 -2.95 18.63
CA LEU A 355 25.69 -3.04 17.23
C LEU A 355 25.62 -4.47 16.69
N PHE A 356 26.22 -5.43 17.40
CA PHE A 356 26.20 -6.83 16.99
C PHE A 356 24.78 -7.40 16.97
N ALA A 357 23.93 -6.96 17.91
CA ALA A 357 22.52 -7.36 17.90
C ALA A 357 21.78 -6.83 16.66
N ILE A 358 22.05 -5.60 16.21
CA ILE A 358 21.48 -5.06 14.97
C ILE A 358 21.89 -5.91 13.76
N ILE A 359 23.17 -6.27 13.68
CA ILE A 359 23.71 -7.11 12.60
C ILE A 359 23.11 -8.53 12.63
N LEU A 360 22.88 -9.08 13.82
CA LEU A 360 22.31 -10.41 14.03
C LEU A 360 20.87 -10.54 13.47
N LEU A 361 20.05 -9.50 13.59
CA LEU A 361 18.63 -9.56 13.20
C LEU A 361 18.40 -9.95 11.72
N PRO A 362 19.08 -9.33 10.73
CA PRO A 362 19.04 -9.77 9.34
C PRO A 362 19.46 -11.23 9.14
N PHE A 363 20.52 -11.71 9.81
CA PHE A 363 20.93 -13.11 9.68
C PHE A 363 19.85 -14.08 10.15
N ILE A 364 19.21 -13.79 11.29
CA ILE A 364 18.08 -14.60 11.78
C ILE A 364 16.94 -14.59 10.74
N TYR A 365 16.60 -13.43 10.20
CA TYR A 365 15.54 -13.30 9.19
C TYR A 365 15.82 -14.14 7.94
N VAL A 366 17.04 -14.03 7.41
CA VAL A 366 17.48 -14.73 6.19
C VAL A 366 17.53 -16.24 6.42
N VAL A 367 18.09 -16.70 7.54
CA VAL A 367 18.14 -18.14 7.89
C VAL A 367 16.73 -18.71 8.04
N LEU A 368 15.83 -17.99 8.72
CA LEU A 368 14.44 -18.42 8.85
C LEU A 368 13.74 -18.53 7.50
N GLY A 369 14.01 -17.63 6.55
CA GLY A 369 13.42 -17.66 5.21
C GLY A 369 14.00 -18.72 4.26
N SER A 370 15.14 -19.33 4.61
CA SER A 370 15.91 -20.19 3.70
C SER A 370 15.23 -21.51 3.29
N GLY A 371 14.13 -21.88 3.95
CA GLY A 371 13.32 -23.03 3.54
C GLY A 371 12.64 -22.86 2.17
N ALA A 372 12.39 -21.61 1.76
CA ALA A 372 11.68 -21.27 0.52
C ALA A 372 12.61 -20.88 -0.64
N TRP A 373 13.94 -20.98 -0.47
CA TRP A 373 14.91 -20.66 -1.52
C TRP A 373 15.02 -21.79 -2.55
N VAL A 374 15.52 -21.42 -3.73
CA VAL A 374 16.00 -22.38 -4.73
C VAL A 374 17.40 -22.85 -4.32
N TYR A 375 17.63 -24.17 -4.32
CA TYR A 375 18.91 -24.76 -3.94
C TYR A 375 19.64 -25.29 -5.16
N ASP A 376 20.91 -24.93 -5.26
CA ASP A 376 21.92 -25.66 -6.04
C ASP A 376 22.89 -26.37 -5.08
N VAL A 377 23.88 -27.08 -5.62
CA VAL A 377 24.91 -27.77 -4.81
C VAL A 377 25.68 -26.83 -3.85
N GLY A 378 25.77 -25.54 -4.18
CA GLY A 378 26.46 -24.51 -3.41
C GLY A 378 25.61 -23.86 -2.32
N SER A 379 24.27 -23.83 -2.48
CA SER A 379 23.35 -23.14 -1.58
C SER A 379 23.45 -23.60 -0.12
N ALA A 380 23.64 -24.90 0.12
CA ALA A 380 23.81 -25.46 1.46
C ALA A 380 25.02 -24.85 2.20
N PHE A 381 26.14 -24.62 1.49
CA PHE A 381 27.33 -24.01 2.08
C PHE A 381 27.13 -22.54 2.43
N ILE A 382 26.36 -21.82 1.60
CA ILE A 382 25.96 -20.44 1.88
C ILE A 382 25.09 -20.41 3.15
N LEU A 383 24.10 -21.31 3.27
CA LEU A 383 23.27 -21.39 4.46
C LEU A 383 24.08 -21.67 5.73
N TRP A 384 25.00 -22.64 5.70
CA TRP A 384 25.89 -22.91 6.84
C TRP A 384 26.75 -21.70 7.23
N THR A 385 27.22 -20.95 6.24
CA THR A 385 27.96 -19.70 6.47
C THR A 385 27.11 -18.68 7.22
N LEU A 386 25.83 -18.52 6.83
CA LEU A 386 24.89 -17.63 7.49
C LEU A 386 24.59 -18.09 8.93
N VAL A 387 24.44 -19.39 9.16
CA VAL A 387 24.23 -19.96 10.51
C VAL A 387 25.44 -19.72 11.41
N LEU A 388 26.65 -19.93 10.90
CA LEU A 388 27.89 -19.66 11.64
C LEU A 388 28.05 -18.16 11.95
N ALA A 389 27.76 -17.29 10.99
CA ALA A 389 27.76 -15.84 11.19
C ALA A 389 26.73 -15.44 12.26
N MET A 390 25.51 -15.99 12.19
CA MET A 390 24.45 -15.79 13.18
C MET A 390 24.91 -16.19 14.59
N ALA A 391 25.47 -17.40 14.75
CA ALA A 391 26.00 -17.86 16.03
C ALA A 391 27.14 -16.98 16.55
N GLY A 392 28.05 -16.56 15.66
CA GLY A 392 29.16 -15.66 15.99
C GLY A 392 28.69 -14.30 16.49
N PHE A 393 27.75 -13.65 15.79
CA PHE A 393 27.19 -12.38 16.22
C PHE A 393 26.37 -12.49 17.51
N ALA A 394 25.60 -13.57 17.68
CA ALA A 394 24.89 -13.83 18.93
C ALA A 394 25.84 -13.97 20.13
N PHE A 395 26.95 -14.69 19.94
CA PHE A 395 28.01 -14.84 20.94
C PHE A 395 28.66 -13.49 21.29
N LEU A 396 29.03 -12.69 20.28
CA LEU A 396 29.59 -11.35 20.48
C LEU A 396 28.62 -10.42 21.22
N THR A 397 27.33 -10.44 20.86
CA THR A 397 26.29 -9.69 21.56
C THR A 397 26.23 -10.07 23.04
N ALA A 398 26.26 -11.37 23.36
CA ALA A 398 26.19 -11.88 24.73
C ALA A 398 27.41 -11.50 25.59
N ILE A 399 28.63 -11.68 25.06
CA ILE A 399 29.88 -11.32 25.75
C ILE A 399 29.92 -9.84 26.07
N MET A 400 29.54 -8.98 25.12
CA MET A 400 29.58 -7.54 25.33
C MET A 400 28.53 -7.06 26.33
N ARG A 401 27.46 -7.84 26.55
CA ARG A 401 26.36 -7.50 27.47
C ARG A 401 26.58 -8.00 28.89
N ALA A 402 27.24 -9.15 29.06
CA ALA A 402 27.39 -9.79 30.35
C ALA A 402 28.82 -9.62 30.91
N PRO A 403 29.02 -8.87 32.01
CA PRO A 403 30.36 -8.59 32.54
C PRO A 403 31.06 -9.79 33.20
N ARG A 404 30.39 -10.95 33.33
CA ARG A 404 30.84 -12.08 34.18
C ARG A 404 30.67 -13.47 33.56
N VAL A 405 30.24 -13.62 32.30
CA VAL A 405 29.91 -14.96 31.76
C VAL A 405 31.15 -15.81 31.50
N PHE A 406 32.33 -15.22 31.32
CA PHE A 406 33.59 -15.95 31.28
C PHE A 406 34.71 -15.16 31.97
N SER A 407 35.33 -15.73 33.00
CA SER A 407 36.60 -15.26 33.59
C SER A 407 37.82 -15.61 32.74
N VAL A 408 37.64 -15.81 31.44
CA VAL A 408 38.69 -16.25 30.53
C VAL A 408 39.51 -15.03 30.13
N ARG A 409 40.76 -14.98 30.61
CA ARG A 409 41.77 -14.03 30.11
C ARG A 409 42.11 -14.41 28.66
N MET A 410 41.33 -13.92 27.70
CA MET A 410 41.72 -14.04 26.29
C MET A 410 42.97 -13.20 26.05
N THR A 411 44.05 -13.86 25.65
CA THR A 411 45.26 -13.19 25.15
C THR A 411 44.98 -12.63 23.76
N LYS A 412 45.70 -11.59 23.34
CA LYS A 412 45.57 -10.99 21.99
C LYS A 412 45.69 -12.07 20.89
N ILE A 413 46.50 -13.10 21.13
CA ILE A 413 46.71 -14.23 20.21
C ILE A 413 45.45 -15.10 20.11
N THR A 414 44.83 -15.50 21.23
CA THR A 414 43.57 -16.27 21.19
C THR A 414 42.44 -15.52 20.49
N ALA A 415 42.36 -14.18 20.67
CA ALA A 415 41.37 -13.37 19.96
C ALA A 415 41.62 -13.32 18.44
N ILE A 416 42.88 -13.17 18.02
CA ILE A 416 43.27 -13.17 16.59
C ILE A 416 43.00 -14.54 15.95
N VAL A 417 43.33 -15.64 16.64
CA VAL A 417 43.09 -17.01 16.15
C VAL A 417 41.59 -17.29 15.99
N ILE A 418 40.76 -16.85 16.94
CA ILE A 418 39.30 -16.99 16.84
C ILE A 418 38.76 -16.17 15.67
N ILE A 419 39.22 -14.93 15.49
CA ILE A 419 38.82 -14.08 14.36
C ILE A 419 39.23 -14.72 13.02
N ALA A 420 40.45 -15.25 12.93
CA ALA A 420 40.94 -15.94 11.73
C ALA A 420 40.11 -17.20 11.42
N LEU A 421 39.79 -18.02 12.43
CA LEU A 421 38.92 -19.19 12.27
C LEU A 421 37.51 -18.81 11.82
N VAL A 422 36.94 -17.73 12.36
CA VAL A 422 35.62 -17.24 11.95
C VAL A 422 35.65 -16.70 10.51
N LEU A 423 36.71 -15.98 10.12
CA LEU A 423 36.88 -15.49 8.74
C LEU A 423 37.07 -16.64 7.75
N ILE A 424 37.90 -17.63 8.08
CA ILE A 424 38.11 -18.83 7.24
C ILE A 424 36.80 -19.62 7.11
N ALA A 425 36.09 -19.84 8.21
CA ALA A 425 34.79 -20.52 8.20
C ALA A 425 33.70 -19.71 7.47
N GLY A 426 33.85 -18.39 7.37
CA GLY A 426 32.95 -17.50 6.63
C GLY A 426 33.20 -17.47 5.12
N ILE A 427 34.43 -17.73 4.67
CA ILE A 427 34.86 -17.58 3.27
C ILE A 427 34.98 -18.93 2.56
N ALA A 428 35.44 -19.98 3.26
CA ALA A 428 35.73 -21.27 2.64
C ALA A 428 34.48 -22.00 2.09
N PRO A 429 33.33 -22.06 2.79
CA PRO A 429 32.17 -22.79 2.27
C PRO A 429 31.59 -22.19 0.97
N PRO A 430 31.39 -20.86 0.83
CA PRO A 430 30.89 -20.27 -0.41
C PRO A 430 31.84 -20.45 -1.59
N LEU A 431 33.16 -20.35 -1.37
CA LEU A 431 34.17 -20.61 -2.40
C LEU A 431 34.14 -22.07 -2.87
N PHE A 432 33.97 -23.01 -1.94
CA PHE A 432 33.82 -24.42 -2.29
C PHE A 432 32.52 -24.70 -3.07
N GLY A 433 31.41 -24.07 -2.69
CA GLY A 433 30.16 -24.14 -3.45
C GLY A 433 30.28 -23.55 -4.87
N ALA A 434 30.99 -22.44 -5.03
CA ALA A 434 31.28 -21.86 -6.35
C ALA A 434 32.17 -22.80 -7.21
N PHE A 435 33.17 -23.43 -6.60
CA PHE A 435 34.00 -24.43 -7.26
C PHE A 435 33.15 -25.62 -7.77
N LEU A 436 32.25 -26.16 -6.95
CA LEU A 436 31.38 -27.27 -7.35
C LEU A 436 30.49 -26.89 -8.54
N ARG A 437 29.94 -25.68 -8.55
CA ARG A 437 29.13 -25.16 -9.67
C ARG A 437 29.92 -25.04 -10.98
N SER A 438 31.20 -24.76 -10.90
CA SER A 438 32.06 -24.59 -12.09
C SER A 438 32.47 -25.90 -12.77
N GLN A 439 32.07 -27.07 -12.24
CA GLN A 439 32.40 -28.36 -12.82
C GLN A 439 31.51 -28.66 -14.04
N SER A 440 32.08 -28.46 -15.24
CA SER A 440 31.40 -28.57 -16.54
C SER A 440 30.74 -29.92 -16.82
N GLY A 441 31.19 -31.01 -16.18
CA GLY A 441 30.61 -32.36 -16.35
C GLY A 441 29.43 -32.69 -15.43
N GLN A 442 29.13 -31.87 -14.42
CA GLN A 442 28.12 -32.17 -13.40
C GLN A 442 27.00 -31.13 -13.35
N TYR A 443 26.93 -30.22 -14.33
CA TYR A 443 25.94 -29.15 -14.38
C TYR A 443 24.50 -29.66 -14.22
N ILE A 444 24.18 -30.80 -14.83
CA ILE A 444 22.84 -31.40 -14.73
C ILE A 444 22.51 -31.75 -13.27
N ALA A 445 23.37 -32.52 -12.61
CA ALA A 445 23.15 -32.99 -11.24
C ALA A 445 23.29 -31.88 -10.16
N TYR A 446 24.14 -30.88 -10.41
CA TYR A 446 24.51 -29.86 -9.42
C TYR A 446 23.70 -28.56 -9.54
N GLN A 447 23.08 -28.29 -10.69
CA GLN A 447 22.34 -27.07 -10.92
C GLN A 447 21.01 -27.30 -11.66
N TRP A 448 20.99 -28.04 -12.78
CA TRP A 448 19.77 -28.24 -13.57
C TRP A 448 18.66 -28.95 -12.77
N ASP A 449 18.93 -30.15 -12.30
CA ASP A 449 17.96 -30.99 -11.58
C ASP A 449 17.51 -30.38 -10.24
N PRO A 450 18.39 -29.86 -9.37
CA PRO A 450 17.96 -29.30 -8.08
C PRO A 450 17.35 -27.89 -8.16
N ALA A 451 17.77 -27.05 -9.12
CA ALA A 451 17.32 -25.66 -9.20
C ALA A 451 16.33 -25.40 -10.35
N TYR A 452 16.70 -25.73 -11.59
CA TYR A 452 15.89 -25.38 -12.77
C TYR A 452 14.66 -26.25 -12.96
N VAL A 453 14.77 -27.57 -12.77
CA VAL A 453 13.63 -28.48 -12.97
C VAL A 453 12.44 -28.12 -12.05
N PRO A 454 12.62 -27.91 -10.72
CA PRO A 454 11.53 -27.48 -9.85
C PRO A 454 11.00 -26.08 -10.18
N THR A 455 11.89 -25.16 -10.61
CA THR A 455 11.52 -23.81 -11.04
C THR A 455 10.63 -23.85 -12.28
N ILE A 456 10.97 -24.66 -13.30
CA ILE A 456 10.14 -24.80 -14.51
C ILE A 456 8.74 -25.31 -14.15
N GLN A 457 8.64 -26.32 -13.27
CA GLN A 457 7.34 -26.83 -12.83
C GLN A 457 6.56 -25.79 -12.03
N TYR A 458 7.23 -25.06 -11.14
CA TYR A 458 6.60 -24.00 -10.37
C TYR A 458 6.11 -22.86 -11.27
N THR A 459 6.90 -22.41 -12.24
CA THR A 459 6.51 -21.38 -13.21
C THR A 459 5.32 -21.86 -14.05
N ARG A 460 5.35 -23.08 -14.61
CA ARG A 460 4.21 -23.61 -15.37
C ARG A 460 2.91 -23.61 -14.55
N TRP A 461 3.02 -24.06 -13.30
CA TRP A 461 1.91 -24.04 -12.35
C TRP A 461 1.48 -22.61 -12.03
N ALA A 462 2.42 -21.70 -11.76
CA ALA A 462 2.14 -20.33 -11.38
C ALA A 462 1.33 -19.60 -12.47
N TYR A 463 1.74 -19.75 -13.74
CA TYR A 463 1.08 -19.15 -14.91
C TYR A 463 -0.14 -19.94 -15.41
N GLY A 464 -0.44 -21.10 -14.82
CA GLY A 464 -1.58 -21.94 -15.24
C GLY A 464 -1.42 -22.57 -16.62
N VAL A 465 -0.20 -22.71 -17.12
CA VAL A 465 0.13 -23.26 -18.45
C VAL A 465 0.52 -24.74 -18.40
N ASP A 466 0.11 -25.43 -17.34
CA ASP A 466 0.35 -26.86 -17.12
C ASP A 466 -0.07 -27.70 -18.34
N ASN A 467 -1.20 -27.33 -18.95
CA ASN A 467 -1.82 -28.03 -20.07
C ASN A 467 -1.25 -27.64 -21.45
N ILE A 468 -0.36 -26.65 -21.52
CA ILE A 468 0.26 -26.25 -22.80
C ILE A 468 1.36 -27.26 -23.14
N SER A 469 1.16 -28.02 -24.21
CA SER A 469 2.16 -28.91 -24.79
C SER A 469 2.97 -28.18 -25.87
N SER A 470 4.25 -28.54 -26.01
CA SER A 470 5.05 -28.10 -27.15
C SER A 470 4.44 -28.62 -28.45
N ALA A 471 4.17 -27.71 -29.40
CA ALA A 471 3.79 -28.06 -30.76
C ALA A 471 5.05 -28.41 -31.58
N GLY A 472 5.04 -29.56 -32.26
CA GLY A 472 6.14 -29.97 -33.13
C GLY A 472 6.15 -29.18 -34.46
N LEU A 473 7.31 -29.19 -35.14
CA LEU A 473 7.51 -28.66 -36.49
C LEU A 473 6.41 -29.01 -37.53
N PRO A 474 5.76 -30.20 -37.50
CA PRO A 474 4.70 -30.53 -38.45
C PRO A 474 3.46 -29.62 -38.40
N LEU A 475 3.19 -28.96 -37.27
CA LEU A 475 2.10 -27.97 -37.15
C LEU A 475 2.39 -26.66 -37.90
N ILE A 476 3.64 -26.41 -38.29
CA ILE A 476 4.11 -25.23 -39.03
C ILE A 476 4.13 -25.51 -40.55
N GLN A 477 3.52 -26.61 -41.02
CA GLN A 477 3.41 -26.91 -42.44
C GLN A 477 2.06 -26.41 -42.97
N SER A 478 2.08 -25.38 -43.82
CA SER A 478 0.87 -24.82 -44.43
C SER A 478 0.19 -25.86 -45.33
N SER A 479 -0.96 -26.37 -44.90
CA SER A 479 -1.73 -27.36 -45.65
C SER A 479 -2.71 -26.73 -46.63
N SER A 480 -2.24 -26.06 -47.70
CA SER A 480 -2.97 -25.85 -48.98
C SER A 480 -2.29 -24.84 -49.91
N ASN A 481 -2.68 -24.85 -51.19
CA ASN A 481 -2.33 -23.88 -52.24
C ASN A 481 -2.20 -22.44 -51.74
N GLN A 482 -1.05 -21.82 -52.00
CA GLN A 482 -0.67 -20.48 -51.55
C GLN A 482 -1.51 -19.33 -52.14
N THR A 483 -2.37 -19.60 -53.13
CA THR A 483 -3.11 -18.57 -53.88
C THR A 483 -4.18 -17.84 -53.07
N ASN A 484 -4.68 -18.41 -51.97
CA ASN A 484 -5.71 -17.78 -51.11
C ASN A 484 -5.18 -17.37 -49.73
N VAL A 485 -3.86 -17.38 -49.52
CA VAL A 485 -3.27 -16.98 -48.22
C VAL A 485 -3.58 -15.51 -47.94
N LEU A 486 -3.62 -14.66 -48.98
CA LEU A 486 -3.94 -13.23 -48.83
C LEU A 486 -5.36 -12.98 -48.28
N ASP A 487 -6.31 -13.86 -48.57
CA ASP A 487 -7.69 -13.76 -48.07
C ASP A 487 -7.80 -14.11 -46.57
N HIS A 488 -6.75 -14.72 -46.02
CA HIS A 488 -6.67 -15.16 -44.62
C HIS A 488 -5.63 -14.37 -43.81
N ILE A 489 -5.02 -13.33 -44.39
CA ILE A 489 -4.12 -12.43 -43.66
C ILE A 489 -4.72 -11.03 -43.54
N ARG A 490 -4.40 -10.37 -42.43
CA ARG A 490 -4.76 -8.96 -42.22
C ARG A 490 -3.90 -8.07 -43.08
N ILE A 491 -4.52 -7.21 -43.89
CA ILE A 491 -3.81 -6.26 -44.74
C ILE A 491 -3.39 -5.00 -43.95
N PHE A 492 -4.20 -4.59 -42.98
CA PHE A 492 -3.93 -3.41 -42.15
C PHE A 492 -3.34 -3.77 -40.78
N THR A 493 -2.45 -2.90 -40.31
CA THR A 493 -2.10 -2.76 -38.89
C THR A 493 -3.22 -2.00 -38.17
N ASN A 494 -3.22 -2.03 -36.83
CA ASN A 494 -4.15 -1.27 -36.00
C ASN A 494 -4.19 0.23 -36.44
N GLN A 495 -3.03 0.88 -36.55
CA GLN A 495 -2.94 2.30 -36.95
C GLN A 495 -3.52 2.56 -38.35
N SER A 496 -3.25 1.67 -39.32
CA SER A 496 -3.80 1.82 -40.67
C SER A 496 -5.32 1.66 -40.69
N ALA A 497 -5.86 0.70 -39.92
CA ALA A 497 -7.30 0.53 -39.76
C ALA A 497 -7.95 1.77 -39.10
N GLN A 498 -7.32 2.32 -38.07
CA GLN A 498 -7.74 3.57 -37.42
C GLN A 498 -7.83 4.73 -38.41
N LEU A 499 -6.78 4.94 -39.21
CA LEU A 499 -6.72 6.01 -40.21
C LEU A 499 -7.76 5.80 -41.32
N ASN A 500 -8.03 4.55 -41.72
CA ASN A 500 -9.06 4.22 -42.70
C ASN A 500 -10.48 4.49 -42.17
N MET A 501 -10.74 4.21 -40.89
CA MET A 501 -12.02 4.46 -40.24
C MET A 501 -12.25 5.93 -39.88
N LYS A 502 -11.19 6.74 -39.74
CA LYS A 502 -11.27 8.16 -39.31
C LYS A 502 -12.24 9.04 -40.12
N PRO A 503 -12.29 8.97 -41.47
CA PRO A 503 -13.27 9.72 -42.25
C PRO A 503 -14.73 9.33 -41.95
N LEU A 504 -14.97 8.13 -41.41
CA LEU A 504 -16.32 7.62 -41.13
C LEU A 504 -16.92 8.15 -39.82
N VAL A 505 -16.16 8.88 -38.99
CA VAL A 505 -16.67 9.48 -37.74
C VAL A 505 -17.80 10.47 -38.03
N GLY A 506 -17.54 11.47 -38.89
CA GLY A 506 -18.54 12.40 -39.41
C GLY A 506 -19.02 13.50 -38.46
N VAL A 507 -18.55 13.55 -37.21
CA VAL A 507 -18.87 14.58 -36.21
C VAL A 507 -17.62 15.05 -35.45
N ASN A 508 -17.74 16.12 -34.68
CA ASN A 508 -16.62 16.73 -33.93
C ASN A 508 -16.62 16.45 -32.41
N TRP A 509 -17.68 15.82 -31.88
CA TRP A 509 -17.82 15.45 -30.47
C TRP A 509 -17.58 13.95 -30.21
N MET A 510 -17.29 13.18 -31.27
CA MET A 510 -16.78 11.82 -31.19
C MET A 510 -15.42 11.73 -31.90
N SER A 511 -14.53 10.84 -31.45
CA SER A 511 -13.22 10.66 -32.05
C SER A 511 -12.77 9.21 -32.06
N ILE A 512 -12.06 8.82 -33.11
CA ILE A 512 -11.32 7.56 -33.17
C ILE A 512 -9.85 7.73 -32.79
N ASN A 513 -9.30 8.96 -32.73
CA ASN A 513 -7.85 9.19 -32.68
C ASN A 513 -7.16 8.52 -31.48
N ASN A 514 -7.85 8.42 -30.35
CA ASN A 514 -7.37 7.76 -29.14
C ASN A 514 -8.28 6.59 -28.73
N ALA A 515 -9.25 6.22 -29.56
CA ALA A 515 -10.12 5.09 -29.32
C ALA A 515 -9.37 3.79 -29.64
N PRO A 516 -9.54 2.73 -28.83
CA PRO A 516 -9.02 1.40 -29.14
C PRO A 516 -9.55 0.89 -30.48
N VAL A 517 -8.75 0.05 -31.12
CA VAL A 517 -9.11 -0.62 -32.37
C VAL A 517 -8.81 -2.10 -32.22
N ASP A 518 -9.89 -2.86 -32.09
CA ASP A 518 -9.89 -4.27 -31.76
C ASP A 518 -10.09 -5.15 -32.99
N ILE A 519 -9.69 -6.41 -32.86
CA ILE A 519 -9.93 -7.42 -33.89
C ILE A 519 -11.05 -8.34 -33.42
N ILE A 520 -12.17 -8.31 -34.10
CA ILE A 520 -13.26 -9.26 -33.85
C ILE A 520 -13.35 -10.32 -34.92
N PHE A 521 -13.61 -11.57 -34.51
CA PHE A 521 -13.84 -12.69 -35.41
C PHE A 521 -15.26 -13.20 -35.26
N ILE A 522 -16.10 -12.94 -36.27
CA ILE A 522 -17.52 -13.28 -36.26
C ILE A 522 -17.90 -13.89 -37.60
N HIS A 523 -18.68 -14.97 -37.58
CA HIS A 523 -19.16 -15.68 -38.77
C HIS A 523 -18.06 -16.03 -39.79
N GLY A 524 -16.87 -16.42 -39.30
CA GLY A 524 -15.75 -16.79 -40.16
C GLY A 524 -14.98 -15.62 -40.79
N THR A 525 -15.29 -14.37 -40.40
CA THR A 525 -14.64 -13.17 -40.94
C THR A 525 -13.99 -12.36 -39.81
N GLU A 526 -12.76 -11.88 -40.04
CA GLU A 526 -12.07 -10.93 -39.15
C GLU A 526 -12.42 -9.47 -39.53
N TYR A 527 -12.70 -8.64 -38.52
CA TYR A 527 -12.96 -7.21 -38.66
C TYR A 527 -12.09 -6.41 -37.70
N TRP A 528 -11.64 -5.24 -38.14
CA TRP A 528 -11.16 -4.20 -37.24
C TRP A 528 -12.34 -3.37 -36.78
N VAL A 529 -12.51 -3.22 -35.47
CA VAL A 529 -13.66 -2.54 -34.86
C VAL A 529 -13.19 -1.50 -33.87
N SER A 530 -13.87 -0.35 -33.82
CA SER A 530 -13.58 0.71 -32.87
C SER A 530 -14.86 1.38 -32.40
N MET A 531 -15.03 1.42 -31.09
CA MET A 531 -16.09 2.22 -30.46
C MET A 531 -15.60 3.65 -30.30
N LEU A 532 -16.34 4.61 -30.84
CA LEU A 532 -15.84 5.99 -30.86
C LEU A 532 -15.84 6.60 -29.47
N GLN A 533 -14.73 7.26 -29.13
CA GLN A 533 -14.60 8.01 -27.89
C GLN A 533 -15.41 9.30 -27.92
N LEU A 534 -16.03 9.62 -26.78
CA LEU A 534 -16.62 10.92 -26.56
C LEU A 534 -15.51 11.95 -26.30
N VAL A 535 -15.49 13.07 -27.02
CA VAL A 535 -14.47 14.12 -26.89
C VAL A 535 -15.09 15.49 -26.80
N GLU A 536 -14.44 16.41 -26.07
CA GLU A 536 -14.82 17.80 -26.11
C GLU A 536 -14.42 18.41 -27.47
N PRO A 537 -15.37 19.04 -28.18
CA PRO A 537 -15.05 19.74 -29.41
C PRO A 537 -14.18 20.96 -29.09
N ASN A 538 -13.10 21.16 -29.85
CA ASN A 538 -12.18 22.28 -29.69
C ASN A 538 -12.86 23.62 -30.07
N TYR A 539 -13.60 24.23 -29.15
CA TYR A 539 -14.10 25.59 -29.27
C TYR A 539 -13.31 26.52 -28.34
N ALA A 540 -12.45 27.35 -28.94
CA ALA A 540 -11.74 28.38 -28.19
C ALA A 540 -12.76 29.39 -27.62
N GLY A 541 -12.88 29.46 -26.29
CA GLY A 541 -13.72 30.44 -25.61
C GLY A 541 -15.15 29.99 -25.27
N ASP A 542 -15.44 28.68 -25.23
CA ASP A 542 -16.71 28.21 -24.67
C ASP A 542 -16.82 28.62 -23.19
N VAL A 543 -17.80 29.48 -22.91
CA VAL A 543 -18.04 30.06 -21.58
C VAL A 543 -18.65 29.03 -20.63
N ASP A 544 -19.12 27.88 -21.16
CA ASP A 544 -19.86 26.87 -20.39
C ASP A 544 -19.50 25.42 -20.73
N ALA A 545 -18.21 25.15 -20.91
CA ALA A 545 -17.66 23.80 -21.13
C ALA A 545 -18.20 22.75 -20.14
N TRP A 546 -18.45 23.15 -18.89
CA TRP A 546 -19.01 22.26 -17.88
C TRP A 546 -20.40 21.74 -18.25
N ARG A 547 -21.34 22.60 -18.67
CA ARG A 547 -22.68 22.13 -19.05
C ARG A 547 -22.59 21.25 -20.30
N THR A 548 -21.75 21.61 -21.27
CA THR A 548 -21.48 20.78 -22.44
C THR A 548 -21.03 19.37 -22.06
N GLN A 549 -20.02 19.26 -21.18
CA GLN A 549 -19.45 17.98 -20.76
C GLN A 549 -20.37 17.15 -19.84
N HIS A 550 -21.19 17.80 -19.00
CA HIS A 550 -21.96 17.09 -17.96
C HIS A 550 -23.44 16.86 -18.34
N LEU A 551 -23.98 17.61 -19.31
CA LEU A 551 -25.41 17.61 -19.64
C LEU A 551 -25.71 17.32 -21.12
N LEU A 552 -24.83 17.69 -22.05
CA LEU A 552 -25.07 17.57 -23.49
C LEU A 552 -24.32 16.40 -24.13
N LEU A 553 -23.03 16.26 -23.84
CA LEU A 553 -22.16 15.21 -24.35
C LEU A 553 -22.09 14.06 -23.33
N THR A 554 -23.11 13.22 -23.32
CA THR A 554 -23.31 12.16 -22.30
C THR A 554 -22.91 10.77 -22.79
N HIS A 555 -22.99 10.50 -24.09
CA HIS A 555 -22.77 9.17 -24.67
C HIS A 555 -22.21 9.25 -26.09
N SER A 556 -21.64 8.15 -26.55
CA SER A 556 -21.26 7.91 -27.95
C SER A 556 -22.31 7.03 -28.64
N GLU A 557 -22.48 7.24 -29.94
CA GLU A 557 -23.56 6.63 -30.73
C GLU A 557 -23.06 5.76 -31.89
N LYS A 558 -21.74 5.56 -31.99
CA LYS A 558 -21.15 4.98 -33.19
C LYS A 558 -20.05 3.97 -32.90
N ILE A 559 -20.13 2.86 -33.61
CA ILE A 559 -19.14 1.80 -33.65
C ILE A 559 -18.77 1.58 -35.11
N LEU A 560 -17.50 1.75 -35.42
CA LEU A 560 -16.98 1.62 -36.77
C LEU A 560 -16.36 0.23 -36.95
N ALA A 561 -16.53 -0.34 -38.14
CA ALA A 561 -15.94 -1.60 -38.51
C ALA A 561 -15.41 -1.56 -39.94
N VAL A 562 -14.28 -2.20 -40.18
CA VAL A 562 -13.77 -2.50 -41.53
C VAL A 562 -13.37 -3.98 -41.60
N ASN A 563 -13.61 -4.63 -42.73
CA ASN A 563 -13.16 -5.99 -42.94
C ASN A 563 -11.62 -6.05 -42.93
N ALA A 564 -11.03 -6.98 -42.17
CA ALA A 564 -9.58 -7.03 -41.96
C ALA A 564 -8.79 -7.49 -43.20
N ALA A 565 -9.43 -8.24 -44.10
CA ALA A 565 -8.85 -8.72 -45.36
C ALA A 565 -9.13 -7.75 -46.52
N THR A 566 -10.33 -7.16 -46.64
CA THR A 566 -10.69 -6.32 -47.81
C THR A 566 -10.59 -4.82 -47.55
N THR A 567 -10.50 -4.39 -46.29
CA THR A 567 -10.47 -2.98 -45.83
C THR A 567 -11.75 -2.18 -46.13
N GLN A 568 -12.81 -2.84 -46.61
CA GLN A 568 -14.08 -2.19 -46.86
C GLN A 568 -14.83 -1.91 -45.55
N ALA A 569 -15.48 -0.75 -45.47
CA ALA A 569 -16.35 -0.39 -44.35
C ALA A 569 -17.49 -1.40 -44.22
N ALA A 570 -17.68 -1.90 -43.00
CA ALA A 570 -18.71 -2.85 -42.66
C ALA A 570 -19.72 -2.21 -41.70
N ASN A 571 -20.99 -2.55 -41.86
CA ASN A 571 -22.03 -2.02 -40.99
C ASN A 571 -22.15 -2.86 -39.71
N MET A 572 -21.80 -2.25 -38.58
CA MET A 572 -21.82 -2.94 -37.29
C MET A 572 -23.22 -3.34 -36.84
N SER A 573 -24.26 -2.60 -37.23
CA SER A 573 -25.64 -2.99 -36.90
C SER A 573 -26.04 -4.30 -37.59
N ALA A 574 -25.49 -4.59 -38.76
CA ALA A 574 -25.70 -5.88 -39.42
C ALA A 574 -24.86 -7.00 -38.79
N ILE A 575 -23.62 -6.71 -38.38
CA ILE A 575 -22.72 -7.73 -37.79
C ILE A 575 -23.20 -8.18 -36.41
N TRP A 576 -23.63 -7.24 -35.55
CA TRP A 576 -24.14 -7.52 -34.21
C TRP A 576 -25.68 -7.55 -34.12
N ASN A 577 -26.37 -7.51 -35.26
CA ASN A 577 -27.84 -7.53 -35.34
C ASN A 577 -28.53 -6.48 -34.43
N LEU A 578 -28.00 -5.25 -34.44
CA LEU A 578 -28.49 -4.16 -33.61
C LEU A 578 -29.81 -3.60 -34.16
N THR A 579 -30.82 -3.45 -33.31
CA THR A 579 -32.13 -2.90 -33.66
C THR A 579 -32.25 -1.38 -33.45
N GLN A 580 -31.28 -0.79 -32.75
CA GLN A 580 -31.20 0.61 -32.38
C GLN A 580 -29.78 1.15 -32.62
N THR A 581 -29.63 2.47 -32.65
CA THR A 581 -28.30 3.09 -32.64
C THR A 581 -27.57 2.71 -31.35
N PRO A 582 -26.27 2.35 -31.39
CA PRO A 582 -25.50 2.06 -30.17
C PRO A 582 -25.63 3.17 -29.13
N GLN A 583 -25.79 2.82 -27.86
CA GLN A 583 -25.93 3.78 -26.77
C GLN A 583 -24.79 3.58 -25.76
N ILE A 584 -23.65 4.23 -26.00
CA ILE A 584 -22.41 4.03 -25.24
C ILE A 584 -22.26 5.14 -24.21
N TYR A 585 -22.87 4.96 -23.04
CA TYR A 585 -22.74 5.86 -21.90
C TYR A 585 -21.47 5.58 -21.07
N TYR A 586 -20.96 4.35 -21.15
CA TYR A 586 -19.76 3.88 -20.51
C TYR A 586 -18.79 3.35 -21.57
N GLY A 587 -17.56 3.82 -21.56
CA GLY A 587 -16.56 3.48 -22.57
C GLY A 587 -15.14 3.67 -22.05
N GLU A 588 -14.18 3.85 -22.95
CA GLU A 588 -12.77 3.97 -22.59
C GLU A 588 -12.20 5.32 -22.97
N GLY A 589 -11.55 5.99 -22.03
CA GLY A 589 -10.82 7.24 -22.32
C GLY A 589 -11.74 8.42 -22.68
N GLY A 590 -11.16 9.44 -23.32
CA GLY A 590 -11.90 10.65 -23.70
C GLY A 590 -12.61 11.33 -22.53
N LEU A 591 -13.84 11.81 -22.77
CA LEU A 591 -14.69 12.41 -21.74
C LEU A 591 -15.17 11.42 -20.68
N TRP A 592 -15.17 10.11 -20.94
CA TRP A 592 -15.50 9.14 -19.88
C TRP A 592 -14.43 9.09 -18.79
N GLN A 593 -13.16 9.32 -19.16
CA GLN A 593 -12.05 9.38 -18.22
C GLN A 593 -11.83 10.78 -17.64
N SER A 594 -11.97 11.85 -18.43
CA SER A 594 -11.73 13.21 -17.94
C SER A 594 -12.92 13.82 -17.20
N VAL A 595 -14.14 13.33 -17.48
CA VAL A 595 -15.40 13.80 -16.86
C VAL A 595 -16.15 12.58 -16.36
N ASP A 596 -15.82 12.20 -15.12
CA ASP A 596 -16.25 10.95 -14.51
C ASP A 596 -17.76 10.91 -14.20
N GLU A 597 -18.45 12.06 -14.29
CA GLU A 597 -19.86 12.23 -13.92
C GLU A 597 -20.68 12.99 -14.97
N VAL A 598 -21.92 12.56 -15.22
CA VAL A 598 -22.92 13.31 -16.02
C VAL A 598 -24.26 13.32 -15.32
N TYR A 599 -25.05 14.37 -15.55
CA TYR A 599 -26.33 14.57 -14.89
C TYR A 599 -27.49 14.32 -15.83
N LEU A 600 -28.41 13.49 -15.37
CA LEU A 600 -29.49 12.96 -16.18
C LEU A 600 -30.75 13.79 -16.04
N ASN A 601 -31.47 13.94 -17.15
CA ASN A 601 -32.83 14.45 -17.20
C ASN A 601 -33.01 15.87 -16.61
N ILE A 602 -31.99 16.72 -16.68
CA ILE A 602 -32.08 18.11 -16.21
C ILE A 602 -33.04 18.90 -17.12
N PRO A 603 -34.07 19.56 -16.56
CA PRO A 603 -35.00 20.39 -17.34
C PRO A 603 -34.27 21.46 -18.16
N GLY A 604 -34.65 21.63 -19.43
CA GLY A 604 -34.06 22.61 -20.34
C GLY A 604 -32.80 22.17 -21.09
N PHE A 605 -32.23 21.01 -20.74
CA PHE A 605 -31.08 20.43 -21.44
C PHE A 605 -31.49 19.12 -22.14
N ASN A 606 -31.00 18.91 -23.37
CA ASN A 606 -31.20 17.69 -24.14
C ASN A 606 -29.82 17.13 -24.52
N GLU A 607 -29.73 15.80 -24.55
CA GLU A 607 -28.53 15.10 -24.97
C GLU A 607 -28.30 15.32 -26.47
N THR A 608 -27.03 15.33 -26.89
CA THR A 608 -26.66 15.48 -28.30
C THR A 608 -26.81 14.14 -29.01
N HIS A 609 -27.56 14.13 -30.11
CA HIS A 609 -27.78 12.93 -30.93
C HIS A 609 -27.37 13.15 -32.40
N LEU A 610 -26.98 12.08 -33.08
CA LEU A 610 -26.82 12.03 -34.52
C LEU A 610 -28.17 12.26 -35.22
N THR A 611 -28.11 12.76 -36.46
CA THR A 611 -29.30 13.05 -37.27
C THR A 611 -30.15 11.82 -37.60
N ASP A 612 -29.52 10.65 -37.64
CA ASP A 612 -30.10 9.33 -37.92
C ASP A 612 -30.22 8.45 -36.67
N TYR A 613 -30.14 9.05 -35.47
CA TYR A 613 -30.27 8.34 -34.20
C TYR A 613 -31.66 7.69 -34.06
N VAL A 614 -31.66 6.40 -33.72
CA VAL A 614 -32.87 5.61 -33.43
C VAL A 614 -32.75 5.05 -32.02
N GLY A 615 -33.44 5.70 -31.07
CA GLY A 615 -33.44 5.34 -29.65
C GLY A 615 -34.24 6.33 -28.81
N PRO A 616 -34.27 6.16 -27.48
CA PRO A 616 -34.86 7.14 -26.56
C PRO A 616 -34.10 8.48 -26.61
N ALA A 617 -34.82 9.61 -26.50
CA ALA A 617 -34.26 10.96 -26.59
C ALA A 617 -33.39 11.40 -25.40
N ARG A 618 -33.35 10.59 -24.34
CA ARG A 618 -32.56 10.78 -23.12
C ARG A 618 -32.26 9.40 -22.54
N TYR A 619 -31.29 9.33 -21.64
CA TYR A 619 -31.01 8.11 -20.89
C TYR A 619 -32.26 7.57 -20.18
N ASP A 620 -32.61 6.32 -20.48
CA ASP A 620 -33.79 5.61 -19.99
C ASP A 620 -33.46 4.51 -18.96
N GLY A 621 -32.18 4.33 -18.63
CA GLY A 621 -31.72 3.36 -17.64
C GLY A 621 -31.78 3.89 -16.19
N ALA A 622 -31.36 3.03 -15.26
CA ALA A 622 -31.21 3.41 -13.85
C ALA A 622 -29.99 4.34 -13.66
N PRO A 623 -30.06 5.39 -12.83
CA PRO A 623 -28.88 6.18 -12.49
C PRO A 623 -27.90 5.39 -11.61
N ASP A 624 -26.64 5.83 -11.56
CA ASP A 624 -25.65 5.32 -10.60
C ASP A 624 -25.87 5.91 -9.21
N TYR A 625 -26.17 7.21 -9.15
CA TYR A 625 -26.43 7.92 -7.89
C TYR A 625 -27.51 9.00 -8.04
N THR A 626 -28.14 9.38 -6.93
CA THR A 626 -29.09 10.50 -6.89
C THR A 626 -28.74 11.46 -5.75
N TYR A 627 -28.29 12.65 -6.10
CA TYR A 627 -28.03 13.74 -5.17
C TYR A 627 -29.34 14.36 -4.71
N GLN A 628 -29.50 14.50 -3.38
CA GLN A 628 -30.68 15.06 -2.75
C GLN A 628 -30.35 15.80 -1.45
N GLY A 629 -31.24 16.73 -1.06
CA GLY A 629 -31.15 17.45 0.22
C GLY A 629 -29.82 18.17 0.44
N PHE A 630 -29.24 18.00 1.64
CA PHE A 630 -27.97 18.63 2.01
C PHE A 630 -26.81 18.22 1.08
N TRP A 631 -26.77 16.96 0.62
CA TRP A 631 -25.67 16.46 -0.19
C TRP A 631 -25.65 17.01 -1.61
N LEU A 632 -26.83 17.31 -2.16
CA LEU A 632 -26.96 18.06 -3.40
C LEU A 632 -26.41 19.48 -3.24
N TYR A 633 -26.83 20.20 -2.18
CA TYR A 633 -26.30 21.53 -1.88
C TYR A 633 -24.78 21.50 -1.72
N TRP A 634 -24.28 20.57 -0.90
CA TRP A 634 -22.86 20.44 -0.58
C TRP A 634 -22.01 20.19 -1.84
N LYS A 635 -22.39 19.23 -2.70
CA LYS A 635 -21.64 18.92 -3.94
C LYS A 635 -21.56 20.14 -4.85
N PHE A 636 -22.71 20.69 -5.23
CA PHE A 636 -22.77 21.74 -6.25
C PHE A 636 -22.31 23.11 -5.76
N PHE A 637 -22.42 23.39 -4.44
CA PHE A 637 -21.85 24.60 -3.84
C PHE A 637 -20.34 24.65 -4.07
N TRP A 638 -19.63 23.55 -3.82
CA TRP A 638 -18.18 23.49 -4.01
C TRP A 638 -17.76 23.47 -5.48
N GLN A 639 -18.64 23.03 -6.40
CA GLN A 639 -18.45 23.17 -7.84
C GLN A 639 -18.78 24.59 -8.38
N GLY A 640 -19.26 25.51 -7.53
CA GLY A 640 -19.68 26.85 -7.94
C GLY A 640 -20.99 26.86 -8.77
N ARG A 641 -21.77 25.79 -8.72
CA ARG A 641 -23.03 25.60 -9.45
C ARG A 641 -24.22 25.89 -8.55
N PHE A 642 -24.40 27.16 -8.20
CA PHE A 642 -25.45 27.59 -7.26
C PHE A 642 -26.86 27.33 -7.77
N ASP A 643 -27.07 27.33 -9.09
CA ASP A 643 -28.32 26.94 -9.73
C ASP A 643 -28.70 25.49 -9.41
N PHE A 644 -27.72 24.58 -9.40
CA PHE A 644 -27.91 23.21 -8.93
C PHE A 644 -28.00 23.14 -7.41
N ALA A 645 -27.09 23.79 -6.68
CA ALA A 645 -27.01 23.71 -5.22
C ALA A 645 -28.31 24.15 -4.52
N ASN A 646 -29.00 25.16 -5.07
CA ASN A 646 -30.27 25.67 -4.52
C ASN A 646 -31.46 24.75 -4.80
N GLY A 647 -31.28 23.64 -5.54
CA GLY A 647 -32.32 22.67 -5.82
C GLY A 647 -33.29 23.10 -6.92
N ASN A 648 -32.92 24.04 -7.79
CA ASN A 648 -33.80 24.55 -8.87
C ASN A 648 -34.25 23.44 -9.83
N TYR A 649 -33.48 22.34 -9.92
CA TYR A 649 -33.75 21.19 -10.79
C TYR A 649 -34.26 19.96 -10.02
N GLY A 650 -34.62 20.09 -8.73
CA GLY A 650 -35.01 18.98 -7.89
C GLY A 650 -33.85 18.02 -7.56
N ASN A 651 -34.16 16.74 -7.37
CA ASN A 651 -33.13 15.71 -7.16
C ASN A 651 -32.35 15.46 -8.45
N VAL A 652 -31.02 15.43 -8.34
CA VAL A 652 -30.13 15.30 -9.50
C VAL A 652 -29.64 13.87 -9.61
N LYS A 653 -30.04 13.18 -10.68
CA LYS A 653 -29.58 11.84 -11.02
C LYS A 653 -28.27 11.91 -11.78
N ALA A 654 -27.34 11.01 -11.51
CA ALA A 654 -26.03 10.98 -12.15
C ALA A 654 -25.64 9.58 -12.64
N LEU A 655 -24.83 9.55 -13.70
CA LEU A 655 -23.96 8.43 -14.04
C LEU A 655 -22.54 8.81 -13.60
N GLU A 656 -21.85 7.91 -12.93
CA GLU A 656 -20.56 8.12 -12.26
C GLU A 656 -19.63 6.99 -12.69
N TYR A 657 -18.29 7.14 -12.63
CA TYR A 657 -17.35 6.07 -13.03
C TYR A 657 -17.62 5.57 -14.44
N ARG A 658 -17.64 6.49 -15.42
CA ARG A 658 -18.05 6.18 -16.79
C ARG A 658 -16.96 5.49 -17.61
N ASP A 659 -15.71 5.73 -17.27
CA ASP A 659 -14.59 4.98 -17.84
C ASP A 659 -14.61 3.54 -17.30
N VAL A 660 -14.78 2.56 -18.18
CA VAL A 660 -15.00 1.16 -17.76
C VAL A 660 -13.80 0.57 -17.03
N ASN A 661 -12.59 1.01 -17.38
CA ASN A 661 -11.36 0.60 -16.71
C ASN A 661 -11.35 1.11 -15.26
N SER A 662 -11.59 2.40 -15.08
CA SER A 662 -11.68 3.01 -13.75
C SER A 662 -12.81 2.38 -12.93
N ARG A 663 -13.97 2.16 -13.55
CA ARG A 663 -15.15 1.52 -12.93
C ARG A 663 -14.84 0.11 -12.42
N LEU A 664 -14.25 -0.72 -13.27
CA LEU A 664 -13.92 -2.09 -12.90
C LEU A 664 -12.82 -2.15 -11.84
N SER A 665 -11.80 -1.28 -11.93
CA SER A 665 -10.70 -1.24 -10.97
C SER A 665 -11.16 -0.99 -9.52
N ASN A 666 -12.29 -0.29 -9.33
CA ASN A 666 -12.88 -0.03 -8.02
C ASN A 666 -13.47 -1.28 -7.35
N VAL A 667 -13.83 -2.31 -8.11
CA VAL A 667 -14.43 -3.55 -7.59
C VAL A 667 -13.48 -4.74 -7.60
N LEU A 668 -12.25 -4.57 -8.08
CA LEU A 668 -11.23 -5.62 -8.01
C LEU A 668 -10.72 -5.78 -6.58
N LEU A 669 -10.55 -7.02 -6.15
CA LEU A 669 -9.86 -7.31 -4.90
C LEU A 669 -8.38 -6.92 -5.01
N PRO A 670 -7.69 -6.64 -3.89
CA PRO A 670 -6.26 -6.40 -3.94
C PRO A 670 -5.55 -7.62 -4.55
N ASN A 671 -4.48 -7.38 -5.31
CA ASN A 671 -3.77 -8.40 -6.08
C ASN A 671 -4.58 -9.03 -7.23
N MET A 672 -5.72 -8.46 -7.62
CA MET A 672 -6.32 -8.71 -8.92
C MET A 672 -5.95 -7.61 -9.91
N ARG A 673 -5.76 -7.98 -11.17
CA ARG A 673 -5.50 -7.07 -12.28
C ARG A 673 -6.44 -7.39 -13.42
N MET A 674 -6.83 -6.35 -14.16
CA MET A 674 -7.54 -6.51 -15.41
C MET A 674 -6.59 -6.27 -16.59
N ASP A 675 -6.89 -6.88 -17.72
CA ASP A 675 -6.30 -6.45 -18.99
C ASP A 675 -6.71 -4.99 -19.26
N PRO A 676 -5.77 -4.07 -19.54
CA PRO A 676 -6.10 -2.67 -19.81
C PRO A 676 -6.90 -2.43 -21.08
N ASP A 677 -6.93 -3.39 -22.02
CA ASP A 677 -7.61 -3.28 -23.31
C ASP A 677 -8.79 -4.26 -23.35
N PRO A 678 -10.01 -3.81 -23.01
CA PRO A 678 -11.16 -4.69 -22.99
C PRO A 678 -11.69 -4.98 -24.38
N TYR A 679 -12.22 -6.19 -24.52
CA TYR A 679 -12.69 -6.70 -25.79
C TYR A 679 -14.18 -6.41 -26.01
N PRO A 680 -14.59 -5.76 -27.12
CA PRO A 680 -15.99 -5.48 -27.38
C PRO A 680 -16.76 -6.75 -27.77
N VAL A 681 -17.88 -7.01 -27.10
CA VAL A 681 -18.77 -8.14 -27.36
C VAL A 681 -20.23 -7.69 -27.37
N ALA A 682 -21.10 -8.45 -28.03
CA ALA A 682 -22.54 -8.21 -28.04
C ALA A 682 -23.31 -9.50 -27.72
N ASP A 683 -24.42 -9.39 -27.01
CA ASP A 683 -25.35 -10.51 -26.80
C ASP A 683 -26.30 -10.70 -27.99
N MET A 684 -27.13 -11.75 -27.94
CA MET A 684 -28.10 -12.05 -28.99
C MET A 684 -29.24 -11.02 -29.11
N ASN A 685 -29.42 -10.18 -28.09
CA ASN A 685 -30.43 -9.12 -28.06
C ASN A 685 -29.89 -7.79 -28.61
N GLY A 686 -28.59 -7.72 -28.93
CA GLY A 686 -27.92 -6.51 -29.38
C GLY A 686 -27.44 -5.60 -28.25
N ASN A 687 -27.38 -6.09 -27.00
CA ASN A 687 -26.72 -5.36 -25.91
C ASN A 687 -25.21 -5.49 -26.07
N ILE A 688 -24.50 -4.39 -25.86
CA ILE A 688 -23.06 -4.29 -26.10
C ILE A 688 -22.34 -4.24 -24.75
N TYR A 689 -21.23 -4.98 -24.65
CA TYR A 689 -20.42 -5.08 -23.46
C TYR A 689 -18.95 -4.90 -23.79
N LEU A 690 -18.21 -4.39 -22.81
CA LEU A 690 -16.77 -4.46 -22.77
C LEU A 690 -16.33 -5.60 -21.86
N LEU A 691 -15.54 -6.52 -22.43
CA LEU A 691 -15.07 -7.74 -21.78
C LEU A 691 -13.65 -7.53 -21.25
N HIS A 692 -13.49 -7.61 -19.93
CA HIS A 692 -12.20 -7.57 -19.26
C HIS A 692 -11.77 -8.95 -18.78
N TRP A 693 -10.53 -9.32 -19.08
CA TRP A 693 -9.89 -10.50 -18.49
C TRP A 693 -9.34 -10.14 -17.12
N ILE A 694 -9.73 -10.89 -16.10
CA ILE A 694 -9.27 -10.69 -14.72
C ILE A 694 -8.25 -11.76 -14.35
N TRP A 695 -7.10 -11.29 -13.91
CA TRP A 695 -5.97 -12.07 -13.46
C TRP A 695 -5.77 -11.89 -11.96
N ILE A 696 -5.43 -12.98 -11.26
CA ILE A 696 -4.82 -12.91 -9.94
C ILE A 696 -3.32 -12.72 -10.15
N ASP A 697 -2.77 -11.67 -9.58
CA ASP A 697 -1.35 -11.35 -9.52
C ASP A 697 -0.89 -11.40 -8.06
N TRP A 698 -0.40 -12.58 -7.66
CA TRP A 698 0.03 -12.83 -6.28
C TRP A 698 1.55 -12.94 -6.18
N GLN A 699 2.17 -12.09 -5.38
CA GLN A 699 3.61 -12.19 -5.14
C GLN A 699 3.98 -13.58 -4.57
N SER A 700 4.85 -14.31 -5.27
CA SER A 700 5.26 -15.65 -4.85
C SER A 700 5.83 -15.66 -3.42
N PRO A 701 5.44 -16.63 -2.58
CA PRO A 701 6.02 -16.80 -1.24
C PRO A 701 7.42 -17.42 -1.26
N SER A 702 7.90 -17.86 -2.43
CA SER A 702 9.16 -18.56 -2.62
C SER A 702 9.96 -18.02 -3.80
N ASP A 703 11.24 -18.38 -3.86
CA ASP A 703 12.16 -17.91 -4.91
C ASP A 703 12.07 -18.76 -6.20
N PHE A 704 11.15 -19.74 -6.26
CA PHE A 704 10.97 -20.60 -7.43
C PHE A 704 10.27 -19.91 -8.61
N ALA A 705 9.73 -18.69 -8.43
CA ALA A 705 9.18 -17.90 -9.53
C ALA A 705 10.33 -17.20 -10.28
N ASP A 706 10.42 -17.44 -11.58
CA ASP A 706 11.33 -16.76 -12.51
C ASP A 706 12.82 -16.79 -12.07
N TYR A 707 13.28 -17.91 -11.51
CA TYR A 707 14.70 -18.11 -11.19
C TYR A 707 15.51 -18.42 -12.47
N PRO A 708 16.74 -17.89 -12.61
CA PRO A 708 17.50 -17.03 -11.68
C PRO A 708 17.31 -15.52 -11.85
N GLU A 709 16.59 -15.07 -12.89
CA GLU A 709 16.50 -13.66 -13.27
C GLU A 709 15.73 -12.83 -12.24
N HIS A 710 14.72 -13.43 -11.60
CA HIS A 710 13.81 -12.84 -10.62
C HIS A 710 13.18 -11.52 -11.09
N THR A 711 12.88 -11.43 -12.38
CA THR A 711 12.27 -10.26 -13.03
C THR A 711 10.76 -10.23 -12.84
N ASP A 712 10.09 -11.38 -12.94
CA ASP A 712 8.66 -11.54 -12.71
C ASP A 712 8.40 -12.65 -11.67
N THR A 713 8.39 -12.27 -10.40
CA THR A 713 8.23 -13.20 -9.27
C THR A 713 6.77 -13.39 -8.84
N SER A 714 5.84 -13.02 -9.71
CA SER A 714 4.40 -13.11 -9.45
C SER A 714 3.81 -14.45 -9.90
N ILE A 715 2.76 -14.87 -9.21
CA ILE A 715 1.87 -15.95 -9.63
C ILE A 715 0.74 -15.28 -10.39
N LEU A 716 0.69 -15.48 -11.71
CA LEU A 716 -0.29 -14.88 -12.61
C LEU A 716 -1.29 -15.92 -13.08
N ARG A 717 -2.53 -15.84 -12.60
CA ARG A 717 -3.59 -16.80 -12.98
C ARG A 717 -4.83 -16.12 -13.50
N LEU A 718 -5.28 -16.57 -14.67
CA LEU A 718 -6.56 -16.16 -15.20
C LEU A 718 -7.67 -16.67 -14.27
N PHE A 719 -8.48 -15.74 -13.77
CA PHE A 719 -9.46 -15.99 -12.71
C PHE A 719 -10.89 -15.88 -13.24
N ALA A 720 -11.19 -14.79 -13.93
CA ALA A 720 -12.54 -14.51 -14.39
C ALA A 720 -12.53 -13.66 -15.66
N VAL A 721 -13.69 -13.61 -16.31
CA VAL A 721 -14.04 -12.57 -17.27
C VAL A 721 -15.08 -11.69 -16.63
N THR A 722 -14.99 -10.38 -16.85
CA THR A 722 -16.01 -9.44 -16.44
C THR A 722 -16.59 -8.73 -17.65
N LEU A 723 -17.91 -8.62 -17.72
CA LEU A 723 -18.63 -7.85 -18.73
C LEU A 723 -19.13 -6.55 -18.10
N THR A 724 -18.82 -5.43 -18.73
CA THR A 724 -19.40 -4.12 -18.40
C THR A 724 -20.35 -3.71 -19.52
N ASP A 725 -21.64 -3.57 -19.20
CA ASP A 725 -22.65 -3.09 -20.15
C ASP A 725 -22.38 -1.60 -20.48
N VAL A 726 -22.18 -1.30 -21.76
CA VAL A 726 -21.79 0.06 -22.20
C VAL A 726 -22.94 1.06 -22.11
N LYS A 727 -24.20 0.61 -22.03
CA LYS A 727 -25.38 1.45 -21.83
C LYS A 727 -25.65 1.64 -20.34
N THR A 728 -25.67 0.56 -19.57
CA THR A 728 -26.14 0.61 -18.18
C THR A 728 -25.02 0.75 -17.15
N GLY A 729 -23.78 0.44 -17.49
CA GLY A 729 -22.65 0.40 -16.55
C GLY A 729 -22.75 -0.74 -15.54
N ALA A 730 -23.67 -1.70 -15.76
CA ALA A 730 -23.78 -2.89 -14.94
C ALA A 730 -22.57 -3.81 -15.16
N ILE A 731 -22.05 -4.36 -14.08
CA ILE A 731 -20.87 -5.24 -14.10
C ILE A 731 -21.31 -6.65 -13.76
N THR A 732 -20.98 -7.61 -14.63
CA THR A 732 -21.25 -9.04 -14.41
C THR A 732 -19.97 -9.85 -14.54
N GLY A 733 -19.60 -10.56 -13.48
CA GLY A 733 -18.42 -11.43 -13.45
C GLY A 733 -18.75 -12.90 -13.73
N TYR A 734 -17.94 -13.53 -14.57
CA TYR A 734 -17.99 -14.95 -14.91
C TYR A 734 -16.66 -15.59 -14.52
N MET A 735 -16.68 -16.42 -13.48
CA MET A 735 -15.47 -17.15 -13.08
C MET A 735 -15.12 -18.20 -14.13
N TYR A 736 -13.83 -18.33 -14.43
CA TYR A 736 -13.37 -19.50 -15.15
C TYR A 736 -13.63 -20.72 -14.28
N ASN A 737 -14.44 -21.66 -14.79
CA ASN A 737 -14.60 -22.95 -14.17
C ASN A 737 -13.32 -23.77 -14.44
N ASN A 738 -12.24 -23.41 -13.76
CA ASN A 738 -10.92 -23.98 -14.02
C ASN A 738 -10.78 -25.41 -13.49
N GLY A 739 -11.87 -26.11 -13.16
CA GLY A 739 -11.90 -27.56 -12.94
C GLY A 739 -10.95 -28.09 -11.85
N LYS A 740 -10.18 -27.24 -11.16
CA LYS A 740 -9.35 -27.61 -10.01
C LYS A 740 -10.22 -27.61 -8.75
N THR A 741 -11.35 -28.30 -8.84
CA THR A 741 -11.90 -29.06 -7.71
C THR A 741 -11.08 -30.34 -7.63
N ASP A 742 -9.85 -30.23 -7.15
CA ASP A 742 -9.01 -31.33 -6.68
C ASP A 742 -8.29 -30.87 -5.40
#